data_AF-A2DC50-F1
#
_entry.id   AF-A2DC50-F1
#
_cell.length_a   1.000
_cell.length_b   1.000
_cell.length_c   1.000
_cell.angle_alpha   90.00
_cell.angle_beta   90.00
_cell.angle_gamma   90.00
#
_symmetry.space_group_name_H-M   'P 1'
#
loop_
_entity.id
_entity.type
_entity.pdbx_description
1 polymer ?
#
loop_
_entity_poly.entity_id
_entity_poly.type
_entity_poly.pdbx_seq_one_letter_code
_entity_poly.pdbx_strand_id
1 'polypeptide(L)'
;MLSRLFSTSLLAKRITVSSEITYEGNTVKITSISDLDSIEQYKETLIIDDSTKTGTLGSHTAIGKFKKIVIKSPVTALDSNLFTDNKIVTDVTLPDSLKTLKSSQFQGTPIKNINLENIETFGSRCFQNCPFIETMTIKANIPNYFAYHCVSLKEVKLTEMVSISEFAFAYCPSLQTIDFEKITSIGDSSFAYSGIKDATLTNQRVGERAFAESDLEKITFKTPSSAQIDSKAFEGTNIKNVEIPLDSNSKYDFQGCILLETATITSTDTFTIPKNMFSGCYSLKTVTALKATAIGANAFYNCSSLQTLKTDTIVSVGKYAFQYCENLEFTVDSSLVDIGAYAFYYCRKVKITNYNQRAPERGDVLDLTSAFEGCTSITSIVVNTSLYNSQFRCCTALESVTILDPATSIGQYCFANCTKLNKLTITHTETNPITLNVDAFAYTTALTTVTLNNVTANEKAFYFSGLKEITIGNTYFSDNVFFSCTNLEKVTVTSDCNQFNPLAFYNLTKITFEFKNGEFLKENGGIVTRKVIGIDKNYSVIEFILPSYSKESFALSGDYDGVTRGAFHFAENVKEISITKKTEKDISLGYSRYLKELSISNSNYSEPLKTINNFCYECINLKTLKIEKAVTKIGANAFQSCYSLKDVTLPDEIDIGDSAFASCTSLKSITIPLIFEDTSEDNRNNKQLIFSGCTSLKSVEFHPRQSKIFKYMFPGCGFKEFTVPDSITSIGTGAFMNCDKLSKFYFGKGMTSLSNLHNNFYGNYVNLTFYIPAEVTTIKSDAFLSFGYIDVKIDDENRFYYAKDNCIINKLTNALVTTFGVLDKVFTVPKDVEFVDGRIYIGNTPTFSDAANQKFQNVRQLRVLKLSSNVKTMEPSGASNDIQIRSVCYDGKYFMGTDDSRTSFNFYVSKNYIFPRNSDKCQYDYTYDDKVRHVIGMTGPEIGLTVFAVIIGIILILAIIIYFIL
;
A
#
# COMPACT_ATOMS: atom_id res chain seq x y z
N MET A 1 55.07 -31.39 -96.06
CA MET A 1 54.95 -30.03 -96.63
C MET A 1 53.59 -29.49 -96.20
N LEU A 2 53.43 -28.27 -95.69
CA LEU A 2 53.76 -26.93 -96.21
C LEU A 2 52.68 -26.25 -97.10
N SER A 3 51.41 -26.41 -96.73
CA SER A 3 50.33 -25.41 -96.89
C SER A 3 49.21 -25.79 -95.91
N ARG A 4 48.95 -25.12 -94.77
CA ARG A 4 49.22 -23.75 -94.30
C ARG A 4 48.37 -22.70 -95.01
N LEU A 5 47.68 -21.88 -94.20
CA LEU A 5 46.82 -20.71 -94.54
C LEU A 5 45.38 -21.05 -94.97
N PHE A 6 44.40 -20.48 -94.24
CA PHE A 6 42.93 -20.54 -94.41
C PHE A 6 42.34 -21.98 -94.39
N SER A 7 41.45 -22.36 -93.47
CA SER A 7 40.21 -21.64 -93.13
C SER A 7 39.76 -21.75 -91.65
N THR A 8 40.59 -22.24 -90.73
CA THR A 8 40.23 -22.40 -89.30
C THR A 8 40.34 -21.09 -88.49
N SER A 9 39.78 -19.98 -89.01
CA SER A 9 39.58 -18.74 -88.26
C SER A 9 38.51 -17.85 -88.92
N LEU A 10 37.75 -17.15 -88.06
CA LEU A 10 36.57 -16.32 -88.38
C LEU A 10 35.31 -17.08 -88.89
N LEU A 11 34.15 -16.42 -88.74
CA LEU A 11 32.83 -16.79 -89.27
C LEU A 11 32.07 -17.99 -88.67
N ALA A 12 32.24 -18.18 -87.35
CA ALA A 12 31.11 -18.54 -86.47
C ALA A 12 30.75 -17.36 -85.54
N LYS A 13 30.53 -16.16 -86.12
CA LYS A 13 30.24 -14.94 -85.35
C LYS A 13 28.80 -14.95 -84.82
N ARG A 14 28.66 -15.15 -83.51
CA ARG A 14 28.16 -14.05 -82.65
C ARG A 14 29.20 -13.75 -81.58
N ILE A 15 30.08 -12.82 -81.95
CA ILE A 15 30.84 -12.03 -80.98
C ILE A 15 29.86 -11.05 -80.35
N THR A 16 29.68 -11.11 -79.03
CA THR A 16 29.28 -9.97 -78.20
C THR A 16 30.46 -9.60 -77.32
N VAL A 17 31.44 -8.94 -77.92
CA VAL A 17 32.28 -7.97 -77.20
C VAL A 17 31.37 -6.77 -76.98
N SER A 18 30.72 -6.73 -75.82
CA SER A 18 29.81 -5.64 -75.43
C SER A 18 29.57 -5.56 -73.91
N SER A 19 30.53 -6.06 -73.11
CA SER A 19 30.61 -5.76 -71.68
C SER A 19 31.26 -4.39 -71.49
N GLU A 20 30.59 -3.34 -72.01
CA GLU A 20 31.11 -1.96 -72.02
C GLU A 20 30.87 -1.28 -70.67
N ILE A 21 31.51 -1.81 -69.61
CA ILE A 21 31.72 -1.07 -68.36
C ILE A 21 32.60 0.14 -68.72
N THR A 22 31.96 1.28 -68.87
CA THR A 22 32.54 2.51 -69.42
C THR A 22 32.73 3.53 -68.31
N TYR A 23 33.98 4.00 -68.14
CA TYR A 23 34.40 4.86 -67.05
C TYR A 23 34.63 6.29 -67.54
N GLU A 24 33.63 7.15 -67.41
CA GLU A 24 33.65 8.54 -67.89
C GLU A 24 33.67 9.51 -66.71
N GLY A 25 34.87 9.94 -66.31
CA GLY A 25 35.08 10.87 -65.19
C GLY A 25 34.56 10.33 -63.85
N ASN A 26 33.45 10.90 -63.36
CA ASN A 26 32.73 10.52 -62.14
C ASN A 26 31.59 9.51 -62.39
N THR A 27 31.46 8.97 -63.60
CA THR A 27 30.40 8.04 -64.01
C THR A 27 30.95 6.67 -64.39
N VAL A 28 30.27 5.62 -63.94
CA VAL A 28 30.33 4.26 -64.52
C VAL A 28 29.04 4.04 -65.29
N LYS A 29 29.12 3.64 -66.56
CA LYS A 29 27.98 3.14 -67.33
C LYS A 29 28.17 1.65 -67.59
N ILE A 30 27.07 0.90 -67.58
CA ILE A 30 27.01 -0.49 -68.04
C ILE A 30 25.89 -0.68 -69.07
N THR A 31 26.12 -1.55 -70.04
CA THR A 31 25.16 -1.95 -71.10
C THR A 31 24.64 -3.38 -70.96
N SER A 32 25.13 -4.14 -69.96
CA SER A 32 24.49 -5.39 -69.54
C SER A 32 24.44 -5.51 -68.01
N ILE A 33 23.33 -6.01 -67.48
CA ILE A 33 23.11 -6.18 -66.04
C ILE A 33 24.06 -7.21 -65.40
N SER A 34 24.58 -8.18 -66.17
CA SER A 34 25.56 -9.17 -65.71
C SER A 34 26.84 -8.55 -65.15
N ASP A 35 27.15 -7.34 -65.58
CA ASP A 35 28.44 -6.70 -65.37
C ASP A 35 28.48 -5.90 -64.05
N LEU A 36 27.35 -5.80 -63.34
CA LEU A 36 27.21 -5.03 -62.09
C LEU A 36 28.21 -5.45 -61.00
N ASP A 37 28.27 -6.73 -60.67
CA ASP A 37 29.18 -7.23 -59.63
C ASP A 37 30.64 -7.37 -60.14
N SER A 38 30.88 -7.11 -61.43
CA SER A 38 32.21 -6.99 -62.06
C SER A 38 32.77 -5.55 -62.06
N ILE A 39 32.06 -4.58 -61.45
CA ILE A 39 32.56 -3.21 -61.32
C ILE A 39 33.65 -3.14 -60.24
N GLU A 40 34.90 -2.93 -60.67
CA GLU A 40 36.07 -2.80 -59.80
C GLU A 40 36.26 -1.38 -59.24
N GLN A 41 36.01 -0.33 -60.03
CA GLN A 41 36.19 1.06 -59.59
C GLN A 41 34.85 1.79 -59.40
N TYR A 42 34.43 1.94 -58.15
CA TYR A 42 33.25 2.75 -57.81
C TYR A 42 33.54 4.24 -58.04
N LYS A 43 32.56 4.92 -58.65
CA LYS A 43 32.55 6.37 -58.90
C LYS A 43 31.37 7.00 -58.17
N GLU A 44 31.04 8.25 -58.50
CA GLU A 44 29.90 8.95 -57.91
C GLU A 44 28.57 8.51 -58.52
N THR A 45 28.52 8.31 -59.84
CA THR A 45 27.31 7.95 -60.60
C THR A 45 27.43 6.56 -61.24
N LEU A 46 26.36 5.76 -61.17
CA LEU A 46 26.14 4.55 -61.95
C LEU A 46 24.99 4.76 -62.96
N ILE A 47 25.19 4.38 -64.22
CA ILE A 47 24.15 4.34 -65.25
C ILE A 47 23.94 2.89 -65.69
N ILE A 48 22.73 2.37 -65.52
CA ILE A 48 22.32 1.03 -65.93
C ILE A 48 21.47 1.15 -67.21
N ASP A 49 22.06 0.82 -68.36
CA ASP A 49 21.53 1.07 -69.71
C ASP A 49 21.46 -0.23 -70.53
N ASP A 50 21.14 -1.36 -69.87
CA ASP A 50 20.84 -2.63 -70.52
C ASP A 50 19.44 -2.56 -71.14
N SER A 51 19.37 -2.37 -72.45
CA SER A 51 18.12 -2.26 -73.21
C SER A 51 17.39 -3.61 -73.40
N THR A 52 18.04 -4.73 -73.08
CA THR A 52 17.43 -6.07 -73.15
C THR A 52 16.76 -6.46 -71.83
N LYS A 53 17.18 -5.84 -70.72
CA LYS A 53 16.74 -6.17 -69.37
C LYS A 53 15.33 -5.64 -69.07
N THR A 54 14.34 -6.50 -69.27
CA THR A 54 12.97 -6.33 -68.79
C THR A 54 12.73 -7.05 -67.44
N GLY A 55 11.58 -6.79 -66.81
CA GLY A 55 11.21 -7.40 -65.53
C GLY A 55 11.92 -6.76 -64.33
N THR A 56 12.35 -7.59 -63.37
CA THR A 56 12.93 -7.12 -62.09
C THR A 56 14.44 -6.83 -62.18
N LEU A 57 14.88 -5.64 -61.74
CA LEU A 57 16.28 -5.36 -61.38
C LEU A 57 16.61 -6.05 -60.05
N GLY A 58 17.50 -7.05 -60.07
CA GLY A 58 17.89 -7.82 -58.89
C GLY A 58 18.73 -7.04 -57.89
N SER A 59 18.92 -7.60 -56.69
CA SER A 59 19.83 -7.06 -55.67
C SER A 59 21.28 -7.38 -56.03
N HIS A 60 22.07 -6.34 -56.33
CA HIS A 60 23.50 -6.43 -56.63
C HIS A 60 24.31 -5.55 -55.67
N THR A 61 25.42 -6.08 -55.14
CA THR A 61 26.16 -5.39 -54.06
C THR A 61 26.89 -4.13 -54.53
N ALA A 62 27.21 -4.05 -55.83
CA ALA A 62 27.83 -2.89 -56.45
C ALA A 62 26.91 -1.66 -56.48
N ILE A 63 25.60 -1.84 -56.68
CA ILE A 63 24.60 -0.75 -56.79
C ILE A 63 24.65 0.15 -55.55
N GLY A 64 24.69 -0.46 -54.36
CA GLY A 64 24.70 0.25 -53.08
C GLY A 64 25.99 1.02 -52.75
N LYS A 65 26.98 1.10 -53.64
CA LYS A 65 28.26 1.79 -53.42
C LYS A 65 28.37 3.16 -54.13
N PHE A 66 27.38 3.52 -54.93
CA PHE A 66 27.32 4.78 -55.67
C PHE A 66 26.45 5.83 -54.95
N LYS A 67 26.70 7.12 -55.19
CA LYS A 67 25.86 8.21 -54.65
C LYS A 67 24.65 8.53 -55.53
N LYS A 68 24.82 8.41 -56.85
CA LYS A 68 23.78 8.64 -57.86
C LYS A 68 23.58 7.40 -58.71
N ILE A 69 22.34 7.03 -58.97
CA ILE A 69 22.00 5.84 -59.77
C ILE A 69 20.96 6.23 -60.82
N VAL A 70 21.23 5.90 -62.09
CA VAL A 70 20.37 6.22 -63.22
C VAL A 70 19.99 4.91 -63.92
N ILE A 71 18.73 4.49 -63.75
CA ILE A 71 18.21 3.28 -64.37
C ILE A 71 17.51 3.68 -65.67
N LYS A 72 18.08 3.28 -66.81
CA LYS A 72 17.52 3.45 -68.15
C LYS A 72 16.95 2.16 -68.73
N SER A 73 17.41 1.00 -68.25
CA SER A 73 16.84 -0.30 -68.58
C SER A 73 15.32 -0.32 -68.42
N PRO A 74 14.56 -0.98 -69.33
CA PRO A 74 13.10 -1.06 -69.29
C PRO A 74 12.60 -2.08 -68.24
N VAL A 75 13.08 -1.93 -67.00
CA VAL A 75 12.66 -2.74 -65.85
C VAL A 75 11.32 -2.27 -65.33
N THR A 76 10.46 -3.23 -64.99
CA THR A 76 9.09 -3.00 -64.50
C THR A 76 8.98 -3.21 -62.99
N ALA A 77 10.03 -3.72 -62.35
CA ALA A 77 10.14 -3.88 -60.90
C ALA A 77 11.59 -3.72 -60.42
N LEU A 78 11.74 -3.39 -59.14
CA LEU A 78 13.01 -3.45 -58.41
C LEU A 78 12.98 -4.62 -57.42
N ASP A 79 14.13 -5.12 -56.98
CA ASP A 79 14.19 -6.01 -55.82
C ASP A 79 13.80 -5.25 -54.55
N SER A 80 13.12 -5.94 -53.61
CA SER A 80 12.53 -5.32 -52.42
C SER A 80 13.57 -4.60 -51.55
N ASN A 81 14.78 -5.16 -51.49
CA ASN A 81 15.85 -4.68 -50.62
C ASN A 81 16.91 -3.84 -51.36
N LEU A 82 16.67 -3.44 -52.61
CA LEU A 82 17.69 -2.88 -53.52
C LEU A 82 18.41 -1.63 -52.97
N PHE A 83 17.69 -0.77 -52.24
CA PHE A 83 18.27 0.41 -51.58
C PHE A 83 17.97 0.46 -50.07
N THR A 84 17.29 -0.54 -49.51
CA THR A 84 16.88 -0.56 -48.11
C THR A 84 18.07 -0.44 -47.16
N ASP A 85 17.99 0.54 -46.26
CA ASP A 85 19.01 0.97 -45.32
C ASP A 85 20.38 1.31 -45.94
N ASN A 86 20.44 1.59 -47.24
CA ASN A 86 21.67 2.03 -47.90
C ASN A 86 22.08 3.44 -47.43
N LYS A 87 23.32 3.59 -46.94
CA LYS A 87 23.82 4.86 -46.36
C LYS A 87 24.65 5.72 -47.32
N ILE A 88 24.62 5.44 -48.63
CA ILE A 88 25.47 6.10 -49.66
C ILE A 88 24.61 6.73 -50.77
N VAL A 89 23.53 6.09 -51.19
CA VAL A 89 22.67 6.51 -52.31
C VAL A 89 21.86 7.77 -51.94
N THR A 90 22.18 8.88 -52.60
CA THR A 90 21.57 10.21 -52.40
C THR A 90 20.62 10.66 -53.52
N ASP A 91 20.67 10.03 -54.69
CA ASP A 91 19.93 10.42 -55.89
C ASP A 91 19.64 9.17 -56.75
N VAL A 92 18.37 8.93 -57.09
CA VAL A 92 17.98 7.82 -57.97
C VAL A 92 17.01 8.31 -59.05
N THR A 93 17.40 8.10 -60.31
CA THR A 93 16.53 8.26 -61.48
C THR A 93 15.91 6.90 -61.82
N LEU A 94 14.59 6.81 -61.64
CA LEU A 94 13.78 5.64 -61.98
C LEU A 94 13.44 5.60 -63.48
N PRO A 95 13.21 4.42 -64.08
CA PRO A 95 12.77 4.31 -65.48
C PRO A 95 11.25 4.45 -65.58
N ASP A 96 10.76 5.01 -66.70
CA ASP A 96 9.33 5.26 -66.93
C ASP A 96 8.45 3.98 -66.96
N SER A 97 9.08 2.82 -67.18
CA SER A 97 8.47 1.49 -67.13
C SER A 97 8.17 0.98 -65.71
N LEU A 98 8.72 1.62 -64.67
CA LEU A 98 8.49 1.23 -63.28
C LEU A 98 7.20 1.87 -62.76
N LYS A 99 6.21 1.04 -62.39
CA LYS A 99 4.88 1.49 -61.91
C LYS A 99 4.64 1.26 -60.41
N THR A 100 5.49 0.49 -59.75
CA THR A 100 5.35 0.11 -58.34
C THR A 100 6.66 0.27 -57.60
N LEU A 101 6.66 0.96 -56.45
CA LEU A 101 7.71 0.84 -55.45
C LEU A 101 7.27 -0.14 -54.36
N LYS A 102 8.14 -1.08 -54.00
CA LYS A 102 7.83 -2.10 -52.98
C LYS A 102 7.94 -1.53 -51.56
N SER A 103 7.52 -2.31 -50.57
CA SER A 103 7.66 -1.94 -49.16
C SER A 103 9.14 -1.77 -48.80
N SER A 104 9.45 -0.75 -47.97
CA SER A 104 10.81 -0.40 -47.52
C SER A 104 11.85 -0.10 -48.61
N GLN A 105 11.43 0.12 -49.87
CA GLN A 105 12.32 0.22 -51.05
C GLN A 105 13.50 1.20 -50.91
N PHE A 106 13.28 2.34 -50.25
CA PHE A 106 14.26 3.40 -49.95
C PHE A 106 14.36 3.70 -48.45
N GLN A 107 13.83 2.83 -47.57
CA GLN A 107 13.86 3.02 -46.13
C GLN A 107 15.29 3.31 -45.65
N GLY A 108 15.47 4.32 -44.78
CA GLY A 108 16.74 4.61 -44.15
C GLY A 108 17.83 5.15 -45.08
N THR A 109 17.48 5.60 -46.29
CA THR A 109 18.44 6.13 -47.27
C THR A 109 18.67 7.64 -47.13
N PRO A 110 19.86 8.16 -47.45
CA PRO A 110 20.14 9.59 -47.50
C PRO A 110 19.64 10.23 -48.81
N ILE A 111 18.60 9.68 -49.44
CA ILE A 111 18.07 10.19 -50.70
C ILE A 111 17.50 11.60 -50.52
N LYS A 112 17.82 12.50 -51.46
CA LYS A 112 17.41 13.91 -51.41
C LYS A 112 16.34 14.26 -52.46
N ASN A 113 16.47 13.70 -53.65
CA ASN A 113 15.53 13.89 -54.77
C ASN A 113 15.16 12.53 -55.36
N ILE A 114 13.88 12.35 -55.70
CA ILE A 114 13.38 11.21 -56.48
C ILE A 114 12.13 11.65 -57.26
N ASN A 115 12.03 11.32 -58.55
CA ASN A 115 10.79 11.53 -59.30
C ASN A 115 9.87 10.33 -59.11
N LEU A 116 8.63 10.57 -58.69
CA LEU A 116 7.58 9.56 -58.47
C LEU A 116 6.40 9.68 -59.44
N GLU A 117 6.46 10.61 -60.41
CA GLU A 117 5.40 10.91 -61.39
C GLU A 117 4.93 9.68 -62.19
N ASN A 118 5.81 8.70 -62.43
CA ASN A 118 5.46 7.45 -63.11
C ASN A 118 4.94 6.35 -62.17
N ILE A 119 5.05 6.49 -60.85
CA ILE A 119 4.65 5.47 -59.86
C ILE A 119 3.14 5.54 -59.58
N GLU A 120 2.47 4.39 -59.72
CA GLU A 120 1.03 4.23 -59.56
C GLU A 120 0.66 3.46 -58.28
N THR A 121 1.64 2.80 -57.65
CA THR A 121 1.46 2.05 -56.38
C THR A 121 2.71 2.09 -55.50
N PHE A 122 2.50 2.18 -54.18
CA PHE A 122 3.57 2.19 -53.17
C PHE A 122 3.34 1.11 -52.12
N GLY A 123 4.41 0.44 -51.68
CA GLY A 123 4.41 -0.39 -50.47
C GLY A 123 4.68 0.41 -49.20
N SER A 124 4.30 -0.14 -48.05
CA SER A 124 4.51 0.47 -46.73
C SER A 124 5.98 0.79 -46.45
N ARG A 125 6.28 1.81 -45.65
CA ARG A 125 7.65 2.21 -45.25
C ARG A 125 8.59 2.62 -46.40
N CYS A 126 8.08 2.83 -47.62
CA CYS A 126 8.88 3.08 -48.82
C CYS A 126 10.02 4.09 -48.63
N PHE A 127 9.77 5.18 -47.90
CA PHE A 127 10.73 6.24 -47.56
C PHE A 127 10.87 6.45 -46.04
N GLN A 128 10.51 5.48 -45.19
CA GLN A 128 10.67 5.61 -43.74
C GLN A 128 12.12 5.94 -43.37
N ASN A 129 12.35 6.88 -42.45
CA ASN A 129 13.67 7.33 -41.99
C ASN A 129 14.59 7.90 -43.08
N CYS A 130 14.06 8.58 -44.12
CA CYS A 130 14.89 9.29 -45.11
C CYS A 130 15.15 10.75 -44.66
N PRO A 131 16.34 11.10 -44.14
CA PRO A 131 16.53 12.36 -43.43
C PRO A 131 16.71 13.59 -44.33
N PHE A 132 16.86 13.43 -45.65
CA PHE A 132 17.24 14.52 -46.56
C PHE A 132 16.25 14.82 -47.70
N ILE A 133 15.14 14.08 -47.80
CA ILE A 133 14.07 14.42 -48.77
C ILE A 133 13.42 15.71 -48.31
N GLU A 134 13.43 16.75 -49.15
CA GLU A 134 12.82 18.05 -48.82
C GLU A 134 11.40 18.20 -49.42
N THR A 135 11.13 17.57 -50.56
CA THR A 135 9.84 17.66 -51.27
C THR A 135 9.46 16.34 -51.93
N MET A 136 8.18 15.99 -51.98
CA MET A 136 7.66 14.86 -52.77
C MET A 136 6.48 15.31 -53.66
N THR A 137 6.39 14.75 -54.86
CA THR A 137 5.18 14.84 -55.73
C THR A 137 4.57 13.44 -55.84
N ILE A 138 3.28 13.30 -55.55
CA ILE A 138 2.60 12.01 -55.38
C ILE A 138 1.26 12.01 -56.13
N LYS A 139 0.96 10.91 -56.84
CA LYS A 139 -0.27 10.71 -57.63
C LYS A 139 -1.11 9.48 -57.22
N ALA A 140 -0.76 8.80 -56.14
CA ALA A 140 -1.36 7.54 -55.73
C ALA A 140 -1.44 7.42 -54.20
N ASN A 141 -2.28 6.48 -53.73
CA ASN A 141 -2.56 6.27 -52.31
C ASN A 141 -1.29 6.00 -51.48
N ILE A 142 -1.24 6.61 -50.30
CA ILE A 142 -0.06 6.69 -49.44
C ILE A 142 -0.18 5.61 -48.33
N PRO A 143 0.68 4.58 -48.33
CA PRO A 143 0.58 3.41 -47.46
C PRO A 143 1.16 3.65 -46.05
N ASN A 144 0.97 2.67 -45.17
CA ASN A 144 1.38 2.74 -43.76
C ASN A 144 2.87 3.11 -43.63
N TYR A 145 3.20 4.06 -42.74
CA TYR A 145 4.56 4.54 -42.47
C TYR A 145 5.33 5.09 -43.71
N PHE A 146 4.65 5.45 -44.81
CA PHE A 146 5.24 5.78 -46.11
C PHE A 146 6.52 6.63 -46.06
N ALA A 147 6.48 7.76 -45.35
CA ALA A 147 7.60 8.69 -45.13
C ALA A 147 7.76 9.02 -43.63
N TYR A 148 7.48 8.04 -42.75
CA TYR A 148 7.65 8.17 -41.30
C TYR A 148 9.05 8.68 -40.94
N HIS A 149 9.15 9.68 -40.05
CA HIS A 149 10.40 10.24 -39.56
C HIS A 149 11.33 10.79 -40.67
N CYS A 150 10.75 11.37 -41.73
CA CYS A 150 11.47 12.14 -42.74
C CYS A 150 11.68 13.59 -42.26
N VAL A 151 12.65 13.78 -41.36
CA VAL A 151 12.81 15.03 -40.59
C VAL A 151 13.01 16.31 -41.41
N SER A 152 13.49 16.23 -42.67
CA SER A 152 13.66 17.38 -43.58
C SER A 152 12.52 17.58 -44.58
N LEU A 153 11.51 16.72 -44.62
CA LEU A 153 10.40 16.81 -45.58
C LEU A 153 9.55 18.05 -45.28
N LYS A 154 9.43 18.96 -46.24
CA LYS A 154 8.73 20.26 -46.09
C LYS A 154 7.38 20.31 -46.79
N GLU A 155 7.27 19.64 -47.93
CA GLU A 155 6.15 19.78 -48.85
C GLU A 155 5.79 18.45 -49.53
N VAL A 156 4.51 18.11 -49.54
CA VAL A 156 3.95 16.97 -50.29
C VAL A 156 2.93 17.50 -51.29
N LYS A 157 3.30 17.47 -52.58
CA LYS A 157 2.46 17.88 -53.70
C LYS A 157 1.60 16.71 -54.17
N LEU A 158 0.29 16.83 -53.99
CA LEU A 158 -0.69 15.87 -54.49
C LEU A 158 -1.16 16.31 -55.89
N THR A 159 -0.97 15.46 -56.90
CA THR A 159 -1.54 15.74 -58.24
C THR A 159 -2.99 15.26 -58.32
N GLU A 160 -3.23 14.04 -57.85
CA GLU A 160 -4.52 13.34 -57.83
C GLU A 160 -5.17 13.32 -56.43
N MET A 161 -6.41 12.83 -56.37
CA MET A 161 -7.05 12.46 -55.09
C MET A 161 -6.36 11.21 -54.50
N VAL A 162 -6.02 11.22 -53.21
CA VAL A 162 -5.34 10.09 -52.53
C VAL A 162 -5.97 9.77 -51.18
N SER A 163 -5.81 8.54 -50.71
CA SER A 163 -5.93 8.20 -49.28
C SER A 163 -4.56 8.19 -48.59
N ILE A 164 -4.54 8.49 -47.29
CA ILE A 164 -3.34 8.46 -46.45
C ILE A 164 -3.56 7.45 -45.32
N SER A 165 -2.64 6.49 -45.20
CA SER A 165 -2.71 5.41 -44.20
C SER A 165 -2.00 5.79 -42.90
N GLU A 166 -2.12 4.92 -41.89
CA GLU A 166 -1.53 5.10 -40.55
C GLU A 166 -0.04 5.49 -40.57
N PHE A 167 0.35 6.40 -39.67
CA PHE A 167 1.74 6.87 -39.47
C PHE A 167 2.48 7.42 -40.71
N ALA A 168 1.80 7.68 -41.83
CA ALA A 168 2.42 7.97 -43.12
C ALA A 168 3.46 9.11 -43.12
N PHE A 169 3.19 10.19 -42.38
CA PHE A 169 4.07 11.36 -42.23
C PHE A 169 4.30 11.71 -40.74
N ALA A 170 4.17 10.73 -39.84
CA ALA A 170 4.42 10.95 -38.42
C ALA A 170 5.91 11.28 -38.18
N TYR A 171 6.19 12.13 -37.18
CA TYR A 171 7.54 12.63 -36.86
C TYR A 171 8.23 13.35 -38.02
N CYS A 172 7.47 14.11 -38.83
CA CYS A 172 7.99 14.98 -39.89
C CYS A 172 7.89 16.47 -39.48
N PRO A 173 8.70 16.96 -38.53
CA PRO A 173 8.57 18.31 -37.97
C PRO A 173 8.83 19.44 -38.98
N SER A 174 9.46 19.17 -40.13
CA SER A 174 9.61 20.15 -41.21
C SER A 174 8.38 20.28 -42.11
N LEU A 175 7.42 19.34 -42.07
CA LEU A 175 6.37 19.21 -43.08
C LEU A 175 5.28 20.26 -42.87
N GLN A 176 5.31 21.33 -43.66
CA GLN A 176 4.44 22.50 -43.51
C GLN A 176 3.26 22.52 -44.50
N THR A 177 3.38 21.83 -45.64
CA THR A 177 2.41 21.96 -46.75
C THR A 177 2.01 20.61 -47.35
N ILE A 178 0.70 20.33 -47.36
CA ILE A 178 0.04 19.30 -48.16
C ILE A 178 -1.36 19.81 -48.55
N ASP A 179 -1.84 19.43 -49.73
CA ASP A 179 -3.19 19.82 -50.22
C ASP A 179 -4.27 18.95 -49.57
N PHE A 180 -4.86 19.43 -48.47
CA PHE A 180 -5.91 18.69 -47.76
C PHE A 180 -7.20 18.50 -48.57
N GLU A 181 -7.46 19.29 -49.62
CA GLU A 181 -8.65 19.11 -50.45
C GLU A 181 -8.53 17.91 -51.39
N LYS A 182 -7.29 17.44 -51.64
CA LYS A 182 -7.01 16.21 -52.40
C LYS A 182 -6.93 14.94 -51.56
N ILE A 183 -7.12 15.04 -50.24
CA ILE A 183 -7.10 13.87 -49.36
C ILE A 183 -8.53 13.34 -49.21
N THR A 184 -8.71 12.03 -49.37
CA THR A 184 -10.00 11.31 -49.21
C THR A 184 -10.16 10.70 -47.82
N SER A 185 -9.06 10.27 -47.19
CA SER A 185 -9.02 9.81 -45.81
C SER A 185 -7.63 10.00 -45.19
N ILE A 186 -7.60 10.23 -43.89
CA ILE A 186 -6.41 10.35 -43.05
C ILE A 186 -6.43 9.22 -42.03
N GLY A 187 -5.40 8.38 -42.04
CA GLY A 187 -5.24 7.27 -41.13
C GLY A 187 -4.82 7.70 -39.72
N ASP A 188 -4.71 6.69 -38.87
CA ASP A 188 -4.42 6.90 -37.46
C ASP A 188 -2.96 7.38 -37.30
N SER A 189 -2.75 8.45 -36.52
CA SER A 189 -1.46 9.14 -36.32
C SER A 189 -0.72 9.59 -37.60
N SER A 190 -1.38 9.73 -38.76
CA SER A 190 -0.71 10.01 -40.05
C SER A 190 0.13 11.29 -40.10
N PHE A 191 -0.19 12.32 -39.30
CA PHE A 191 0.51 13.60 -39.20
C PHE A 191 0.95 13.92 -37.75
N ALA A 192 0.99 12.94 -36.85
CA ALA A 192 1.39 13.15 -35.47
C ALA A 192 2.86 13.61 -35.39
N TYR A 193 3.18 14.60 -34.55
CA TYR A 193 4.50 15.25 -34.49
C TYR A 193 5.00 15.80 -35.85
N SER A 194 4.09 16.39 -36.66
CA SER A 194 4.44 17.06 -37.92
C SER A 194 4.42 18.59 -37.82
N GLY A 195 5.07 19.26 -38.77
CA GLY A 195 5.14 20.72 -38.89
C GLY A 195 3.90 21.41 -39.49
N ILE A 196 2.78 20.69 -39.67
CA ILE A 196 1.59 21.20 -40.36
C ILE A 196 0.92 22.26 -39.50
N LYS A 197 0.75 23.49 -40.02
CA LYS A 197 0.20 24.63 -39.27
C LYS A 197 -1.27 24.95 -39.54
N ASP A 198 -1.77 24.62 -40.72
CA ASP A 198 -3.17 24.83 -41.12
C ASP A 198 -3.67 23.58 -41.85
N ALA A 199 -4.87 23.11 -41.50
CA ALA A 199 -5.54 22.01 -42.17
C ALA A 199 -7.02 22.36 -42.44
N THR A 200 -7.50 22.02 -43.63
CA THR A 200 -8.90 22.22 -44.04
C THR A 200 -9.53 20.88 -44.37
N LEU A 201 -10.48 20.45 -43.54
CA LEU A 201 -11.21 19.21 -43.68
C LEU A 201 -12.53 19.45 -44.42
N THR A 202 -12.96 18.45 -45.19
CA THR A 202 -14.21 18.42 -45.93
C THR A 202 -15.06 17.22 -45.47
N ASN A 203 -14.91 16.07 -46.12
CA ASN A 203 -15.67 14.84 -45.88
C ASN A 203 -14.76 13.62 -45.65
N GLN A 204 -13.53 13.84 -45.17
CA GLN A 204 -12.59 12.75 -44.89
C GLN A 204 -12.92 12.03 -43.58
N ARG A 205 -12.61 10.72 -43.49
CA ARG A 205 -12.31 10.12 -42.17
C ARG A 205 -10.97 10.69 -41.69
N VAL A 206 -10.91 11.10 -40.43
CA VAL A 206 -9.70 11.50 -39.71
C VAL A 206 -9.47 10.53 -38.57
N GLY A 207 -8.41 9.73 -38.66
CA GLY A 207 -8.10 8.64 -37.74
C GLY A 207 -7.70 9.05 -36.32
N GLU A 208 -7.55 8.06 -35.45
CA GLU A 208 -7.17 8.28 -34.05
C GLU A 208 -5.77 8.94 -33.97
N ARG A 209 -5.65 10.00 -33.17
CA ARG A 209 -4.43 10.82 -33.02
C ARG A 209 -3.85 11.37 -34.34
N ALA A 210 -4.64 11.49 -35.41
CA ALA A 210 -4.17 11.87 -36.75
C ALA A 210 -3.21 13.08 -36.79
N PHE A 211 -3.48 14.13 -36.03
CA PHE A 211 -2.66 15.34 -35.90
C PHE A 211 -2.06 15.52 -34.50
N ALA A 212 -1.99 14.48 -33.68
CA ALA A 212 -1.62 14.63 -32.28
C ALA A 212 -0.16 15.15 -32.11
N GLU A 213 0.03 16.07 -31.17
CA GLU A 213 1.32 16.72 -30.88
C GLU A 213 1.96 17.41 -32.11
N SER A 214 1.15 17.83 -33.09
CA SER A 214 1.61 18.56 -34.29
C SER A 214 1.54 20.08 -34.11
N ASP A 215 2.26 20.78 -34.98
CA ASP A 215 2.38 22.25 -35.00
C ASP A 215 1.11 22.98 -35.47
N LEU A 216 -0.04 22.30 -35.48
CA LEU A 216 -1.32 22.76 -36.02
C LEU A 216 -1.86 23.95 -35.21
N GLU A 217 -1.79 25.14 -35.80
CA GLU A 217 -2.27 26.41 -35.20
C GLU A 217 -3.73 26.70 -35.57
N LYS A 218 -4.22 26.11 -36.67
CA LYS A 218 -5.58 26.30 -37.21
C LYS A 218 -6.13 25.02 -37.84
N ILE A 219 -7.38 24.71 -37.53
CA ILE A 219 -8.21 23.70 -38.21
C ILE A 219 -9.43 24.38 -38.82
N THR A 220 -9.94 23.90 -39.95
CA THR A 220 -11.13 24.44 -40.61
C THR A 220 -12.00 23.31 -41.14
N PHE A 221 -13.28 23.30 -40.81
CA PHE A 221 -14.24 22.29 -41.27
C PHE A 221 -15.19 22.93 -42.30
N LYS A 222 -15.07 22.57 -43.58
CA LYS A 222 -15.93 23.10 -44.65
C LYS A 222 -17.33 22.51 -44.55
N THR A 223 -18.36 23.36 -44.51
CA THR A 223 -19.76 22.93 -44.42
C THR A 223 -20.41 22.73 -45.80
N PRO A 224 -21.30 21.73 -45.98
CA PRO A 224 -21.62 20.66 -45.04
C PRO A 224 -20.46 19.66 -44.91
N SER A 225 -20.02 19.43 -43.67
CA SER A 225 -18.97 18.46 -43.32
C SER A 225 -19.64 17.16 -42.91
N SER A 226 -19.30 16.08 -43.58
CA SER A 226 -19.54 14.71 -43.12
C SER A 226 -18.24 14.02 -42.70
N ALA A 227 -17.24 14.79 -42.27
CA ALA A 227 -15.98 14.26 -41.77
C ALA A 227 -16.23 13.36 -40.54
N GLN A 228 -15.61 12.18 -40.52
CA GLN A 228 -15.68 11.25 -39.39
C GLN A 228 -14.39 11.37 -38.58
N ILE A 229 -14.45 11.94 -37.39
CA ILE A 229 -13.26 12.26 -36.59
C ILE A 229 -13.16 11.35 -35.38
N ASP A 230 -12.11 10.53 -35.37
CA ASP A 230 -11.83 9.56 -34.31
C ASP A 230 -11.19 10.19 -33.06
N SER A 231 -10.86 9.35 -32.07
CA SER A 231 -10.43 9.77 -30.74
C SER A 231 -9.12 10.56 -30.82
N LYS A 232 -8.95 11.56 -29.95
CA LYS A 232 -7.68 12.30 -29.78
C LYS A 232 -7.11 12.92 -31.06
N ALA A 233 -7.92 13.12 -32.12
CA ALA A 233 -7.44 13.48 -33.44
C ALA A 233 -6.60 14.77 -33.48
N PHE A 234 -6.85 15.72 -32.55
CA PHE A 234 -6.14 16.99 -32.41
C PHE A 234 -5.44 17.12 -31.03
N GLU A 235 -5.21 16.01 -30.33
CA GLU A 235 -4.59 16.01 -28.99
C GLU A 235 -3.23 16.73 -28.97
N GLY A 236 -3.00 17.63 -28.02
CA GLY A 236 -1.71 18.33 -27.88
C GLY A 236 -1.37 19.34 -28.99
N THR A 237 -2.32 19.76 -29.81
CA THR A 237 -2.06 20.70 -30.91
C THR A 237 -1.95 22.17 -30.46
N ASN A 238 -1.27 22.99 -31.27
CA ASN A 238 -1.05 24.42 -31.04
C ASN A 238 -2.27 25.32 -31.38
N ILE A 239 -3.46 24.75 -31.53
CA ILE A 239 -4.68 25.47 -31.96
C ILE A 239 -5.08 26.49 -30.90
N LYS A 240 -5.25 27.76 -31.31
CA LYS A 240 -5.64 28.86 -30.40
C LYS A 240 -7.14 29.12 -30.34
N ASN A 241 -7.86 28.91 -31.44
CA ASN A 241 -9.30 29.09 -31.51
C ASN A 241 -9.89 28.06 -32.48
N VAL A 242 -11.09 27.53 -32.18
CA VAL A 242 -11.74 26.52 -33.03
C VAL A 242 -13.26 26.70 -33.10
N GLU A 243 -13.83 26.49 -34.27
CA GLU A 243 -15.26 26.30 -34.49
C GLU A 243 -15.50 24.82 -34.84
N ILE A 244 -16.39 24.16 -34.10
CA ILE A 244 -16.64 22.71 -34.16
C ILE A 244 -18.08 22.48 -34.63
N PRO A 245 -18.30 21.91 -35.82
CA PRO A 245 -19.61 21.42 -36.22
C PRO A 245 -19.83 20.03 -35.61
N LEU A 246 -20.50 19.96 -34.46
CA LEU A 246 -20.74 18.68 -33.79
C LEU A 246 -21.78 17.85 -34.54
N ASP A 247 -21.42 16.60 -34.82
CA ASP A 247 -22.25 15.60 -35.48
C ASP A 247 -22.19 14.26 -34.72
N SER A 248 -23.11 13.35 -35.03
CA SER A 248 -23.28 12.08 -34.30
C SER A 248 -22.22 10.99 -34.61
N ASN A 249 -21.34 11.20 -35.59
CA ASN A 249 -20.34 10.22 -36.03
C ASN A 249 -18.91 10.52 -35.53
N SER A 250 -18.71 11.67 -34.87
CA SER A 250 -17.39 12.24 -34.61
C SER A 250 -17.17 12.57 -33.14
N LYS A 251 -15.95 12.35 -32.66
CA LYS A 251 -15.57 12.49 -31.23
C LYS A 251 -15.02 13.87 -30.88
N TYR A 252 -14.49 14.62 -31.86
CA TYR A 252 -13.98 15.99 -31.76
C TYR A 252 -13.14 16.27 -30.49
N ASP A 253 -12.02 15.56 -30.35
CA ASP A 253 -11.20 15.57 -29.14
C ASP A 253 -9.97 16.48 -29.28
N PHE A 254 -9.92 17.52 -28.44
CA PHE A 254 -8.88 18.54 -28.33
C PHE A 254 -8.14 18.48 -26.98
N GLN A 255 -8.11 17.31 -26.33
CA GLN A 255 -7.34 17.08 -25.09
C GLN A 255 -5.91 17.65 -25.20
N GLY A 256 -5.45 18.35 -24.18
CA GLY A 256 -4.08 18.85 -24.08
C GLY A 256 -3.71 20.01 -25.02
N CYS A 257 -4.66 20.64 -25.73
CA CYS A 257 -4.38 21.84 -26.53
C CYS A 257 -4.10 23.05 -25.63
N ILE A 258 -2.89 23.13 -25.06
CA ILE A 258 -2.54 24.09 -24.00
C ILE A 258 -2.61 25.56 -24.44
N LEU A 259 -2.58 25.83 -25.75
CA LEU A 259 -2.70 27.16 -26.34
C LEU A 259 -4.13 27.56 -26.72
N LEU A 260 -5.12 26.66 -26.59
CA LEU A 260 -6.50 26.92 -26.95
C LEU A 260 -7.11 27.97 -26.01
N GLU A 261 -7.52 29.12 -26.53
CA GLU A 261 -8.11 30.23 -25.78
C GLU A 261 -9.63 30.29 -25.87
N THR A 262 -10.21 29.95 -27.04
CA THR A 262 -11.67 29.90 -27.22
C THR A 262 -12.12 28.73 -28.09
N ALA A 263 -13.35 28.25 -27.86
CA ALA A 263 -14.00 27.27 -28.73
C ALA A 263 -15.50 27.56 -28.90
N THR A 264 -16.01 27.35 -30.11
CA THR A 264 -17.44 27.43 -30.44
C THR A 264 -17.92 26.07 -30.96
N ILE A 265 -18.89 25.46 -30.29
CA ILE A 265 -19.56 24.24 -30.73
C ILE A 265 -20.90 24.61 -31.36
N THR A 266 -21.18 24.06 -32.54
CA THR A 266 -22.43 24.27 -33.27
C THR A 266 -23.10 22.93 -33.55
N SER A 267 -24.44 22.89 -33.52
CA SER A 267 -25.25 21.68 -33.73
C SER A 267 -26.63 22.03 -34.27
N THR A 268 -27.22 21.15 -35.08
CA THR A 268 -28.64 21.22 -35.48
C THR A 268 -29.57 20.91 -34.31
N ASP A 269 -29.18 19.99 -33.44
CA ASP A 269 -29.99 19.40 -32.38
C ASP A 269 -29.38 19.65 -30.99
N THR A 270 -30.08 19.25 -29.92
CA THR A 270 -29.53 19.30 -28.55
C THR A 270 -28.51 18.19 -28.32
N PHE A 271 -27.48 18.46 -27.51
CA PHE A 271 -26.34 17.56 -27.37
C PHE A 271 -25.70 17.54 -25.98
N THR A 272 -24.89 16.51 -25.74
CA THR A 272 -23.95 16.43 -24.62
C THR A 272 -22.57 16.88 -25.09
N ILE A 273 -21.90 17.79 -24.38
CA ILE A 273 -20.49 18.14 -24.69
C ILE A 273 -19.63 16.88 -24.49
N PRO A 274 -18.92 16.37 -25.52
CA PRO A 274 -18.23 15.08 -25.44
C PRO A 274 -17.25 14.93 -24.27
N LYS A 275 -17.10 13.69 -23.79
CA LYS A 275 -16.11 13.34 -22.76
C LYS A 275 -14.70 13.74 -23.18
N ASN A 276 -13.88 14.18 -22.24
CA ASN A 276 -12.49 14.62 -22.43
C ASN A 276 -12.25 15.82 -23.39
N MET A 277 -13.28 16.35 -24.08
CA MET A 277 -13.14 17.21 -25.27
C MET A 277 -12.08 18.33 -25.18
N PHE A 278 -11.97 19.01 -24.03
CA PHE A 278 -10.97 20.05 -23.78
C PHE A 278 -10.11 19.77 -22.53
N SER A 279 -10.00 18.51 -22.10
CA SER A 279 -9.24 18.11 -20.91
C SER A 279 -7.78 18.58 -21.00
N GLY A 280 -7.33 19.39 -20.04
CA GLY A 280 -5.97 19.96 -20.01
C GLY A 280 -5.75 21.19 -20.87
N CYS A 281 -6.79 21.82 -21.44
CA CYS A 281 -6.67 23.08 -22.19
C CYS A 281 -6.49 24.28 -21.24
N TYR A 282 -5.29 24.42 -20.65
CA TYR A 282 -5.02 25.37 -19.58
C TYR A 282 -5.30 26.84 -19.92
N SER A 283 -5.18 27.24 -21.19
CA SER A 283 -5.42 28.61 -21.66
C SER A 283 -6.88 28.92 -22.01
N LEU A 284 -7.78 27.92 -21.97
CA LEU A 284 -9.15 28.04 -22.47
C LEU A 284 -9.97 28.96 -21.58
N LYS A 285 -10.43 30.10 -22.10
CA LYS A 285 -11.13 31.15 -21.33
C LYS A 285 -12.63 31.12 -21.54
N THR A 286 -13.07 30.88 -22.78
CA THR A 286 -14.48 30.94 -23.18
C THR A 286 -14.86 29.78 -24.09
N VAL A 287 -15.98 29.12 -23.78
CA VAL A 287 -16.63 28.16 -24.67
C VAL A 287 -18.07 28.56 -24.93
N THR A 288 -18.48 28.51 -26.20
CA THR A 288 -19.88 28.73 -26.62
C THR A 288 -20.42 27.43 -27.20
N ALA A 289 -21.44 26.85 -26.56
CA ALA A 289 -22.04 25.57 -26.91
C ALA A 289 -23.57 25.65 -26.72
N LEU A 290 -24.22 26.52 -27.51
CA LEU A 290 -25.69 26.64 -27.51
C LEU A 290 -26.32 25.31 -27.92
N LYS A 291 -27.49 24.98 -27.36
CA LYS A 291 -28.15 23.67 -27.38
C LYS A 291 -27.43 22.52 -26.63
N ALA A 292 -26.29 22.76 -25.98
CA ALA A 292 -25.78 21.78 -25.03
C ALA A 292 -26.72 21.69 -23.82
N THR A 293 -27.16 20.47 -23.49
CA THR A 293 -28.03 20.18 -22.35
C THR A 293 -27.36 19.30 -21.29
N ALA A 294 -26.17 18.77 -21.59
CA ALA A 294 -25.39 17.93 -20.69
C ALA A 294 -23.89 18.07 -20.96
N ILE A 295 -23.06 17.72 -19.99
CA ILE A 295 -21.58 17.82 -20.09
C ILE A 295 -20.95 16.46 -19.73
N GLY A 296 -20.14 15.94 -20.63
CA GLY A 296 -19.48 14.64 -20.48
C GLY A 296 -18.38 14.59 -19.41
N ALA A 297 -18.00 13.38 -19.00
CA ALA A 297 -16.94 13.17 -18.02
C ALA A 297 -15.60 13.76 -18.50
N ASN A 298 -14.87 14.41 -17.60
CA ASN A 298 -13.63 15.15 -17.85
C ASN A 298 -13.68 16.21 -18.99
N ALA A 299 -14.86 16.63 -19.48
CA ALA A 299 -14.95 17.47 -20.70
C ALA A 299 -14.12 18.77 -20.65
N PHE A 300 -13.98 19.36 -19.46
CA PHE A 300 -13.14 20.53 -19.17
C PHE A 300 -12.17 20.27 -18.01
N TYR A 301 -11.76 19.03 -17.78
CA TYR A 301 -10.85 18.70 -16.68
C TYR A 301 -9.58 19.55 -16.74
N ASN A 302 -9.28 20.25 -15.65
CA ASN A 302 -8.12 21.14 -15.49
C ASN A 302 -8.04 22.30 -16.51
N CYS A 303 -9.18 22.76 -17.04
CA CYS A 303 -9.28 24.03 -17.78
C CYS A 303 -9.22 25.22 -16.79
N SER A 304 -8.10 25.42 -16.13
CA SER A 304 -7.95 26.36 -15.01
C SER A 304 -8.19 27.84 -15.37
N SER A 305 -8.02 28.23 -16.65
CA SER A 305 -8.37 29.57 -17.15
C SER A 305 -9.84 29.75 -17.54
N LEU A 306 -10.67 28.70 -17.52
CA LEU A 306 -12.04 28.75 -18.02
C LEU A 306 -12.89 29.67 -17.14
N GLN A 307 -13.41 30.74 -17.73
CA GLN A 307 -14.22 31.74 -17.04
C GLN A 307 -15.69 31.64 -17.45
N THR A 308 -15.95 31.45 -18.74
CA THR A 308 -17.30 31.51 -19.31
C THR A 308 -17.60 30.27 -20.15
N LEU A 309 -18.64 29.53 -19.75
CA LEU A 309 -19.30 28.53 -20.58
C LEU A 309 -20.70 29.04 -20.93
N LYS A 310 -21.01 29.23 -22.22
CA LYS A 310 -22.33 29.66 -22.70
C LYS A 310 -23.07 28.47 -23.28
N THR A 311 -24.13 28.03 -22.62
CA THR A 311 -24.96 26.89 -23.01
C THR A 311 -26.44 27.23 -22.88
N ASP A 312 -27.29 26.29 -23.29
CA ASP A 312 -28.68 26.27 -22.87
C ASP A 312 -28.76 25.64 -21.45
N THR A 313 -29.96 25.27 -21.00
CA THR A 313 -30.20 24.63 -19.70
C THR A 313 -29.48 23.29 -19.58
N ILE A 314 -28.50 23.21 -18.67
CA ILE A 314 -27.76 21.97 -18.37
C ILE A 314 -28.51 21.15 -17.31
N VAL A 315 -28.90 19.93 -17.67
CA VAL A 315 -29.58 18.99 -16.75
C VAL A 315 -28.65 17.95 -16.12
N SER A 316 -27.48 17.69 -16.71
CA SER A 316 -26.47 16.78 -16.14
C SER A 316 -25.01 17.18 -16.38
N VAL A 317 -24.15 16.89 -15.40
CA VAL A 317 -22.70 17.15 -15.43
C VAL A 317 -21.93 15.91 -14.99
N GLY A 318 -21.15 15.32 -15.89
CA GLY A 318 -20.45 14.05 -15.69
C GLY A 318 -19.27 14.09 -14.70
N LYS A 319 -18.73 12.90 -14.38
CA LYS A 319 -17.62 12.71 -13.44
C LYS A 319 -16.40 13.58 -13.84
N TYR A 320 -15.82 14.27 -12.86
CA TYR A 320 -14.65 15.17 -13.04
C TYR A 320 -14.81 16.29 -14.09
N ALA A 321 -16.02 16.60 -14.59
CA ALA A 321 -16.23 17.43 -15.77
C ALA A 321 -15.52 18.80 -15.75
N PHE A 322 -15.48 19.46 -14.60
CA PHE A 322 -14.81 20.76 -14.38
C PHE A 322 -13.75 20.70 -13.27
N GLN A 323 -13.26 19.52 -12.88
CA GLN A 323 -12.27 19.43 -11.80
C GLN A 323 -11.05 20.34 -12.08
N TYR A 324 -10.70 21.22 -11.14
CA TYR A 324 -9.68 22.27 -11.23
C TYR A 324 -9.95 23.44 -12.20
N CYS A 325 -11.20 23.65 -12.64
CA CYS A 325 -11.63 24.89 -13.31
C CYS A 325 -11.79 26.05 -12.31
N GLU A 326 -10.69 26.49 -11.70
CA GLU A 326 -10.75 27.44 -10.56
C GLU A 326 -11.43 28.77 -10.89
N ASN A 327 -11.35 29.22 -12.14
CA ASN A 327 -11.91 30.50 -12.61
C ASN A 327 -13.37 30.43 -13.10
N LEU A 328 -14.01 29.26 -13.10
CA LEU A 328 -15.30 29.02 -13.76
C LEU A 328 -16.47 29.68 -13.04
N GLU A 329 -17.12 30.63 -13.70
CA GLU A 329 -18.34 31.28 -13.20
C GLU A 329 -19.57 30.51 -13.68
N PHE A 330 -19.89 29.43 -12.96
CA PHE A 330 -21.05 28.57 -13.19
C PHE A 330 -21.98 28.58 -11.97
N THR A 331 -23.29 28.63 -12.21
CA THR A 331 -24.33 28.59 -11.18
C THR A 331 -25.07 27.26 -11.26
N VAL A 332 -25.15 26.52 -10.15
CA VAL A 332 -26.02 25.35 -10.03
C VAL A 332 -27.40 25.82 -9.57
N ASP A 333 -28.41 25.57 -10.40
CA ASP A 333 -29.83 25.79 -10.10
C ASP A 333 -30.62 24.47 -10.11
N SER A 334 -31.94 24.55 -9.94
CA SER A 334 -32.84 23.39 -9.83
C SER A 334 -33.02 22.57 -11.13
N SER A 335 -32.48 23.00 -12.26
CA SER A 335 -32.51 22.23 -13.51
C SER A 335 -31.40 21.17 -13.59
N LEU A 336 -30.28 21.38 -12.89
CA LEU A 336 -29.16 20.45 -12.83
C LEU A 336 -29.44 19.33 -11.81
N VAL A 337 -30.10 18.28 -12.28
CA VAL A 337 -30.61 17.17 -11.46
C VAL A 337 -29.65 15.98 -11.33
N ASP A 338 -28.59 15.93 -12.14
CA ASP A 338 -27.55 14.90 -12.09
C ASP A 338 -26.14 15.52 -12.09
N ILE A 339 -25.38 15.27 -11.01
CA ILE A 339 -24.04 15.81 -10.82
C ILE A 339 -23.13 14.65 -10.41
N GLY A 340 -22.14 14.34 -11.26
CA GLY A 340 -21.19 13.27 -11.05
C GLY A 340 -20.13 13.57 -9.97
N ALA A 341 -19.43 12.54 -9.54
CA ALA A 341 -18.33 12.65 -8.57
C ALA A 341 -17.30 13.69 -9.01
N TYR A 342 -16.77 14.47 -8.05
CA TYR A 342 -15.75 15.49 -8.29
C TYR A 342 -16.08 16.49 -9.41
N ALA A 343 -17.35 16.61 -9.86
CA ALA A 343 -17.73 17.37 -11.05
C ALA A 343 -17.27 18.82 -11.02
N PHE A 344 -17.35 19.48 -9.86
CA PHE A 344 -16.91 20.85 -9.61
C PHE A 344 -15.74 20.93 -8.62
N TYR A 345 -14.95 19.87 -8.47
CA TYR A 345 -13.84 19.81 -7.50
C TYR A 345 -12.86 20.98 -7.70
N TYR A 346 -12.65 21.79 -6.66
CA TYR A 346 -11.84 23.02 -6.64
C TYR A 346 -12.28 24.09 -7.66
N CYS A 347 -13.54 24.09 -8.10
CA CYS A 347 -14.12 25.20 -8.87
C CYS A 347 -14.40 26.41 -7.96
N ARG A 348 -13.36 27.15 -7.61
CA ARG A 348 -13.38 28.22 -6.58
C ARG A 348 -14.43 29.31 -6.79
N LYS A 349 -14.93 29.51 -8.02
CA LYS A 349 -15.98 30.49 -8.39
C LYS A 349 -17.40 29.92 -8.56
N VAL A 350 -17.61 28.61 -8.44
CA VAL A 350 -18.96 28.00 -8.58
C VAL A 350 -19.90 28.48 -7.49
N LYS A 351 -21.15 28.76 -7.87
CA LYS A 351 -22.22 29.24 -6.99
C LYS A 351 -23.34 28.21 -6.90
N ILE A 352 -23.80 27.92 -5.70
CA ILE A 352 -24.96 27.09 -5.40
C ILE A 352 -25.56 27.58 -4.08
N THR A 353 -26.89 27.57 -3.96
CA THR A 353 -27.62 28.02 -2.75
C THR A 353 -28.59 26.96 -2.22
N ASN A 354 -29.04 26.06 -3.08
CA ASN A 354 -29.91 24.92 -2.75
C ASN A 354 -29.32 23.67 -3.42
N TYR A 355 -29.20 22.57 -2.69
CA TYR A 355 -28.78 21.29 -3.24
C TYR A 355 -29.91 20.26 -3.09
N ASN A 356 -30.57 20.02 -4.23
CA ASN A 356 -31.80 19.24 -4.34
C ASN A 356 -31.64 18.13 -5.40
N GLN A 357 -30.50 17.43 -5.43
CA GLN A 357 -30.28 16.36 -6.41
C GLN A 357 -31.31 15.23 -6.23
N ARG A 358 -31.84 14.74 -7.36
CA ARG A 358 -32.69 13.55 -7.40
C ARG A 358 -31.92 12.37 -6.82
N ALA A 359 -32.52 11.65 -5.87
CA ALA A 359 -31.93 10.41 -5.35
C ALA A 359 -31.70 9.42 -6.51
N PRO A 360 -30.53 8.73 -6.57
CA PRO A 360 -30.22 7.83 -7.68
C PRO A 360 -31.25 6.71 -7.79
N GLU A 361 -31.53 6.30 -9.02
CA GLU A 361 -32.38 5.12 -9.25
C GLU A 361 -31.70 3.86 -8.74
N ARG A 362 -32.50 2.88 -8.31
CA ARG A 362 -32.10 1.81 -7.38
C ARG A 362 -31.21 0.75 -8.02
N GLY A 363 -29.96 1.11 -8.30
CA GLY A 363 -28.91 0.27 -8.88
C GLY A 363 -27.58 1.00 -9.02
N ASP A 364 -27.61 2.32 -9.28
CA ASP A 364 -26.40 3.13 -9.44
C ASP A 364 -25.84 3.56 -8.09
N VAL A 365 -24.72 2.94 -7.69
CA VAL A 365 -23.84 3.48 -6.64
C VAL A 365 -23.07 4.66 -7.26
N LEU A 366 -23.76 5.79 -7.40
CA LEU A 366 -23.13 7.07 -7.70
C LEU A 366 -22.24 7.46 -6.51
N ASP A 367 -20.94 7.19 -6.64
CA ASP A 367 -19.87 7.67 -5.76
C ASP A 367 -19.75 9.20 -5.89
N LEU A 368 -20.72 9.98 -5.40
CA LEU A 368 -20.71 11.45 -5.53
C LEU A 368 -19.78 12.15 -4.54
N THR A 369 -18.71 11.45 -4.16
CA THR A 369 -17.66 11.94 -3.29
C THR A 369 -17.06 13.24 -3.84
N SER A 370 -16.87 14.22 -2.95
CA SER A 370 -16.16 15.48 -3.23
C SER A 370 -16.70 16.33 -4.40
N ALA A 371 -17.98 16.21 -4.77
CA ALA A 371 -18.54 16.90 -5.95
C ALA A 371 -18.32 18.43 -5.97
N PHE A 372 -18.32 19.09 -4.81
CA PHE A 372 -18.03 20.52 -4.61
C PHE A 372 -16.89 20.77 -3.61
N GLU A 373 -15.99 19.80 -3.39
CA GLU A 373 -14.87 19.98 -2.46
C GLU A 373 -13.97 21.13 -2.95
N GLY A 374 -13.64 22.08 -2.08
CA GLY A 374 -12.83 23.25 -2.40
C GLY A 374 -13.55 24.39 -3.15
N CYS A 375 -14.88 24.37 -3.25
CA CYS A 375 -15.67 25.44 -3.88
C CYS A 375 -15.78 26.69 -2.98
N THR A 376 -14.70 27.49 -2.91
CA THR A 376 -14.56 28.65 -2.01
C THR A 376 -15.42 29.89 -2.34
N SER A 377 -16.46 29.78 -3.17
CA SER A 377 -17.48 30.84 -3.37
C SER A 377 -18.85 30.49 -2.77
N ILE A 378 -19.04 29.27 -2.25
CA ILE A 378 -20.28 28.86 -1.58
C ILE A 378 -20.28 29.43 -0.17
N THR A 379 -21.16 30.39 0.12
CA THR A 379 -21.30 31.05 1.44
C THR A 379 -22.46 30.53 2.26
N SER A 380 -23.50 30.00 1.62
CA SER A 380 -24.62 29.32 2.29
C SER A 380 -25.13 28.17 1.43
N ILE A 381 -25.67 27.12 2.07
CA ILE A 381 -26.32 26.00 1.38
C ILE A 381 -27.56 25.53 2.15
N VAL A 382 -28.66 25.36 1.42
CA VAL A 382 -29.87 24.64 1.86
C VAL A 382 -29.84 23.25 1.23
N VAL A 383 -30.15 22.22 2.01
CA VAL A 383 -30.03 20.80 1.64
C VAL A 383 -31.32 20.08 1.97
N ASN A 384 -31.96 19.42 1.00
CA ASN A 384 -33.16 18.61 1.21
C ASN A 384 -33.02 17.14 0.74
N THR A 385 -31.81 16.73 0.37
CA THR A 385 -31.46 15.36 -0.04
C THR A 385 -30.22 14.91 0.72
N SER A 386 -30.01 13.61 0.86
CA SER A 386 -28.85 13.07 1.59
C SER A 386 -27.53 13.39 0.86
N LEU A 387 -26.49 13.73 1.61
CA LEU A 387 -25.19 14.13 1.07
C LEU A 387 -24.14 13.02 1.16
N TYR A 388 -23.26 12.98 0.17
CA TYR A 388 -22.20 12.00 0.03
C TYR A 388 -20.91 12.44 0.74
N ASN A 389 -19.89 11.59 0.72
CA ASN A 389 -18.63 11.82 1.43
C ASN A 389 -17.90 13.06 0.86
N SER A 390 -17.29 13.85 1.73
CA SER A 390 -16.49 15.04 1.40
C SER A 390 -17.19 16.09 0.51
N GLN A 391 -18.51 16.01 0.32
CA GLN A 391 -19.17 16.66 -0.83
C GLN A 391 -19.01 18.19 -0.89
N PHE A 392 -18.98 18.86 0.26
CA PHE A 392 -18.70 20.30 0.42
C PHE A 392 -17.46 20.53 1.32
N ARG A 393 -16.53 19.56 1.37
CA ARG A 393 -15.30 19.62 2.15
C ARG A 393 -14.45 20.82 1.70
N CYS A 394 -13.73 21.45 2.63
CA CYS A 394 -12.88 22.60 2.36
C CYS A 394 -13.58 23.78 1.66
N CYS A 395 -14.92 23.90 1.73
CA CYS A 395 -15.64 25.12 1.35
C CYS A 395 -15.42 26.20 2.41
N THR A 396 -14.20 26.76 2.47
CA THR A 396 -13.74 27.68 3.53
C THR A 396 -14.47 29.02 3.57
N ALA A 397 -15.27 29.34 2.55
CA ALA A 397 -16.17 30.50 2.53
C ALA A 397 -17.57 30.21 3.10
N LEU A 398 -17.91 28.96 3.37
CA LEU A 398 -19.24 28.54 3.83
C LEU A 398 -19.49 29.02 5.25
N GLU A 399 -20.45 29.92 5.42
CA GLU A 399 -20.81 30.55 6.70
C GLU A 399 -22.05 29.91 7.33
N SER A 400 -22.96 29.34 6.51
CA SER A 400 -24.18 28.67 7.03
C SER A 400 -24.61 27.43 6.24
N VAL A 401 -25.15 26.44 6.96
CA VAL A 401 -25.74 25.21 6.43
C VAL A 401 -27.13 25.00 7.03
N THR A 402 -28.13 24.80 6.18
CA THR A 402 -29.50 24.42 6.58
C THR A 402 -29.84 23.06 5.99
N ILE A 403 -30.15 22.08 6.84
CA ILE A 403 -30.52 20.73 6.45
C ILE A 403 -32.01 20.51 6.76
N LEU A 404 -32.75 20.09 5.75
CA LEU A 404 -34.20 19.91 5.75
C LEU A 404 -34.59 18.44 5.53
N ASP A 405 -35.77 18.09 6.03
CA ASP A 405 -36.51 16.90 5.61
C ASP A 405 -36.73 16.94 4.08
N PRO A 406 -36.53 15.85 3.30
CA PRO A 406 -36.28 14.46 3.72
C PRO A 406 -34.81 13.98 3.69
N ALA A 407 -33.79 14.83 3.88
CA ALA A 407 -32.40 14.38 3.90
C ALA A 407 -32.13 13.39 5.07
N THR A 408 -31.82 12.12 4.79
CA THR A 408 -31.64 11.08 5.83
C THR A 408 -30.21 10.95 6.34
N SER A 409 -29.21 11.44 5.60
CA SER A 409 -27.81 11.38 6.03
C SER A 409 -26.92 12.49 5.45
N ILE A 410 -25.86 12.80 6.20
CA ILE A 410 -24.71 13.61 5.78
C ILE A 410 -23.47 12.72 5.78
N GLY A 411 -22.78 12.62 4.65
CA GLY A 411 -21.64 11.73 4.45
C GLY A 411 -20.39 12.05 5.29
N GLN A 412 -19.43 11.11 5.28
CA GLN A 412 -18.17 11.24 5.98
C GLN A 412 -17.39 12.46 5.46
N TYR A 413 -16.80 13.29 6.32
CA TYR A 413 -16.11 14.54 5.95
C TYR A 413 -16.94 15.60 5.19
N CYS A 414 -18.27 15.46 5.06
CA CYS A 414 -19.07 16.23 4.08
C CYS A 414 -18.88 17.76 4.15
N PHE A 415 -18.76 18.34 5.35
CA PHE A 415 -18.49 19.76 5.61
C PHE A 415 -17.19 19.95 6.41
N ALA A 416 -16.25 19.01 6.32
CA ALA A 416 -14.99 19.09 7.04
C ALA A 416 -14.12 20.24 6.49
N ASN A 417 -13.43 20.96 7.37
CA ASN A 417 -12.67 22.20 7.06
C ASN A 417 -13.52 23.34 6.45
N CYS A 418 -14.84 23.37 6.66
CA CYS A 418 -15.64 24.58 6.44
C CYS A 418 -15.39 25.58 7.59
N THR A 419 -14.19 26.17 7.61
CA THR A 419 -13.63 26.89 8.77
C THR A 419 -14.40 28.14 9.17
N LYS A 420 -15.17 28.74 8.25
CA LYS A 420 -16.08 29.87 8.48
C LYS A 420 -17.50 29.48 8.93
N LEU A 421 -17.86 28.20 8.90
CA LEU A 421 -19.22 27.75 9.19
C LEU A 421 -19.57 28.10 10.63
N ASN A 422 -20.45 29.07 10.81
CA ASN A 422 -20.83 29.62 12.12
C ASN A 422 -22.28 29.31 12.48
N LYS A 423 -23.10 28.90 11.51
CA LYS A 423 -24.50 28.51 11.72
C LYS A 423 -24.81 27.18 11.04
N LEU A 424 -25.12 26.16 11.85
CA LEU A 424 -25.76 24.92 11.41
C LEU A 424 -27.24 24.95 11.85
N THR A 425 -28.15 24.52 10.98
CA THR A 425 -29.59 24.40 11.27
C THR A 425 -30.09 23.07 10.70
N ILE A 426 -30.82 22.31 11.52
CA ILE A 426 -31.40 21.01 11.20
C ILE A 426 -32.89 21.07 11.57
N THR A 427 -33.79 20.64 10.69
CA THR A 427 -35.26 20.79 10.89
C THR A 427 -36.01 19.45 10.86
N HIS A 428 -35.37 18.39 11.33
CA HIS A 428 -35.85 17.01 11.21
C HIS A 428 -36.86 16.62 12.29
N THR A 429 -37.68 15.62 11.98
CA THR A 429 -38.78 15.13 12.85
C THR A 429 -38.41 13.81 13.51
N GLU A 430 -39.08 13.45 14.61
CA GLU A 430 -38.86 12.16 15.30
C GLU A 430 -39.09 10.95 14.38
N THR A 431 -40.01 11.09 13.42
CA THR A 431 -40.34 10.11 12.40
C THR A 431 -39.33 10.04 11.24
N ASN A 432 -38.43 11.01 11.11
CA ASN A 432 -37.41 11.08 10.06
C ASN A 432 -36.11 11.71 10.60
N PRO A 433 -35.34 11.01 11.45
CA PRO A 433 -34.11 11.52 12.02
C PRO A 433 -32.94 11.46 11.03
N ILE A 434 -32.02 12.44 11.09
CA ILE A 434 -30.86 12.52 10.19
C ILE A 434 -29.59 11.93 10.82
N THR A 435 -28.81 11.16 10.03
CA THR A 435 -27.51 10.62 10.45
C THR A 435 -26.35 11.51 10.00
N LEU A 436 -25.58 12.04 10.94
CA LEU A 436 -24.32 12.73 10.71
C LEU A 436 -23.17 11.71 10.82
N ASN A 437 -22.48 11.43 9.71
CA ASN A 437 -21.42 10.44 9.68
C ASN A 437 -20.09 10.93 10.28
N VAL A 438 -19.11 10.02 10.29
CA VAL A 438 -17.78 10.27 10.88
C VAL A 438 -17.14 11.52 10.28
N ASP A 439 -16.56 12.36 11.14
CA ASP A 439 -15.92 13.63 10.75
C ASP A 439 -16.80 14.61 9.92
N ALA A 440 -18.13 14.44 9.85
CA ALA A 440 -19.00 15.17 8.93
C ALA A 440 -18.90 16.71 9.01
N PHE A 441 -18.68 17.26 10.21
CA PHE A 441 -18.43 18.68 10.48
C PHE A 441 -17.08 18.91 11.18
N ALA A 442 -16.08 18.06 10.93
CA ALA A 442 -14.76 18.20 11.53
C ALA A 442 -14.06 19.53 11.13
N TYR A 443 -13.29 20.12 12.04
CA TYR A 443 -12.57 21.39 11.85
C TYR A 443 -13.47 22.59 11.46
N THR A 444 -14.73 22.57 11.88
CA THR A 444 -15.66 23.72 11.76
C THR A 444 -15.37 24.77 12.84
N THR A 445 -14.21 25.43 12.71
CA THR A 445 -13.61 26.27 13.76
C THR A 445 -14.41 27.52 14.14
N ALA A 446 -15.35 27.97 13.30
CA ALA A 446 -16.24 29.09 13.60
C ALA A 446 -17.61 28.67 14.18
N LEU A 447 -17.92 27.37 14.23
CA LEU A 447 -19.21 26.88 14.70
C LEU A 447 -19.20 26.87 16.23
N THR A 448 -19.67 27.95 16.85
CA THR A 448 -19.64 28.11 18.32
C THR A 448 -20.83 27.48 19.03
N THR A 449 -21.96 27.28 18.35
CA THR A 449 -23.13 26.58 18.92
C THR A 449 -23.82 25.67 17.92
N VAL A 450 -24.49 24.62 18.43
CA VAL A 450 -25.39 23.77 17.64
C VAL A 450 -26.53 23.24 18.50
N THR A 451 -27.72 23.16 17.92
CA THR A 451 -28.85 22.38 18.45
C THR A 451 -28.97 21.09 17.65
N LEU A 452 -28.92 19.95 18.34
CA LEU A 452 -29.09 18.62 17.76
C LEU A 452 -30.38 18.04 18.30
N ASN A 453 -31.36 17.85 17.41
CA ASN A 453 -32.62 17.19 17.72
C ASN A 453 -33.07 16.38 16.51
N ASN A 454 -33.57 15.17 16.73
CA ASN A 454 -33.81 14.14 15.73
C ASN A 454 -32.54 13.84 14.89
N VAL A 455 -31.42 13.66 15.60
CA VAL A 455 -30.09 13.43 15.01
C VAL A 455 -29.48 12.12 15.54
N THR A 456 -28.82 11.36 14.66
CA THR A 456 -27.83 10.35 15.03
C THR A 456 -26.45 10.90 14.67
N ALA A 457 -25.50 10.97 15.61
CA ALA A 457 -24.13 11.41 15.32
C ALA A 457 -23.11 10.30 15.57
N ASN A 458 -22.35 10.00 14.52
CA ASN A 458 -21.29 8.99 14.51
C ASN A 458 -19.96 9.58 15.02
N GLU A 459 -18.97 8.71 15.23
CA GLU A 459 -17.71 9.07 15.89
C GLU A 459 -17.07 10.32 15.24
N LYS A 460 -16.57 11.25 16.05
CA LYS A 460 -15.86 12.45 15.57
C LYS A 460 -16.68 13.37 14.65
N ALA A 461 -18.01 13.24 14.56
CA ALA A 461 -18.83 14.08 13.67
C ALA A 461 -18.59 15.60 13.83
N PHE A 462 -18.17 16.08 15.00
CA PHE A 462 -17.80 17.48 15.28
C PHE A 462 -16.32 17.68 15.68
N TYR A 463 -15.42 16.74 15.35
CA TYR A 463 -14.01 16.73 15.76
C TYR A 463 -13.26 18.04 15.46
N PHE A 464 -12.62 18.64 16.48
CA PHE A 464 -11.96 19.95 16.40
C PHE A 464 -12.86 21.12 15.89
N SER A 465 -14.18 21.03 16.08
CA SER A 465 -15.08 22.18 15.86
C SER A 465 -14.88 23.29 16.89
N GLY A 466 -15.35 24.50 16.58
CA GLY A 466 -15.28 25.68 17.45
C GLY A 466 -16.26 25.70 18.62
N LEU A 467 -16.99 24.61 18.86
CA LEU A 467 -18.17 24.56 19.72
C LEU A 467 -17.85 24.98 21.17
N LYS A 468 -18.72 25.83 21.73
CA LYS A 468 -18.69 26.33 23.10
C LYS A 468 -19.91 25.90 23.92
N GLU A 469 -21.08 25.94 23.29
CA GLU A 469 -22.33 25.47 23.89
C GLU A 469 -23.10 24.59 22.90
N ILE A 470 -23.70 23.50 23.38
CA ILE A 470 -24.61 22.67 22.56
C ILE A 470 -25.94 22.43 23.26
N THR A 471 -26.99 22.22 22.47
CA THR A 471 -28.31 21.76 22.96
C THR A 471 -28.64 20.40 22.31
N ILE A 472 -29.13 19.45 23.11
CA ILE A 472 -29.40 18.06 22.73
C ILE A 472 -30.84 17.69 23.11
N GLY A 473 -31.67 17.39 22.10
CA GLY A 473 -33.00 16.80 22.27
C GLY A 473 -33.00 15.29 22.05
N ASN A 474 -34.01 14.77 21.36
CA ASN A 474 -34.07 13.37 20.91
C ASN A 474 -32.88 13.06 19.98
N THR A 475 -31.81 12.45 20.49
CA THR A 475 -30.53 12.34 19.75
C THR A 475 -29.73 11.11 20.17
N TYR A 476 -29.05 10.50 19.21
CA TYR A 476 -28.34 9.24 19.35
C TYR A 476 -26.84 9.46 19.12
N PHE A 477 -26.03 9.27 20.16
CA PHE A 477 -24.58 9.49 20.10
C PHE A 477 -23.78 8.19 20.26
N SER A 478 -22.93 7.95 19.29
CA SER A 478 -21.74 7.11 19.45
C SER A 478 -20.71 7.76 20.40
N ASP A 479 -19.60 7.07 20.65
CA ASP A 479 -18.50 7.65 21.43
C ASP A 479 -17.72 8.69 20.62
N ASN A 480 -16.97 9.58 21.28
CA ASN A 480 -16.04 10.51 20.65
C ASN A 480 -16.65 11.49 19.61
N VAL A 481 -17.97 11.68 19.57
CA VAL A 481 -18.67 12.63 18.66
C VAL A 481 -18.07 14.04 18.73
N PHE A 482 -17.76 14.52 19.94
CA PHE A 482 -17.17 15.84 20.22
C PHE A 482 -15.70 15.75 20.63
N PHE A 483 -14.98 14.73 20.16
CA PHE A 483 -13.56 14.56 20.48
C PHE A 483 -12.77 15.82 20.06
N SER A 484 -11.94 16.33 20.95
CA SER A 484 -11.12 17.54 20.77
C SER A 484 -11.91 18.83 20.49
N CYS A 485 -13.20 18.90 20.82
CA CYS A 485 -13.94 20.16 20.96
C CYS A 485 -13.51 20.88 22.25
N THR A 486 -12.24 21.28 22.36
CA THR A 486 -11.62 21.76 23.62
C THR A 486 -12.20 23.08 24.16
N ASN A 487 -13.03 23.76 23.37
CA ASN A 487 -13.71 24.99 23.74
C ASN A 487 -15.11 24.75 24.31
N LEU A 488 -15.60 23.50 24.33
CA LEU A 488 -16.94 23.15 24.79
C LEU A 488 -17.03 23.26 26.31
N GLU A 489 -17.75 24.29 26.77
CA GLU A 489 -17.90 24.66 28.18
C GLU A 489 -19.28 24.27 28.74
N LYS A 490 -20.30 24.15 27.87
CA LYS A 490 -21.69 23.88 28.27
C LYS A 490 -22.42 22.89 27.34
N VAL A 491 -23.14 21.95 27.95
CA VAL A 491 -24.02 20.98 27.29
C VAL A 491 -25.41 21.08 27.92
N THR A 492 -26.43 21.43 27.13
CA THR A 492 -27.83 21.50 27.58
C THR A 492 -28.61 20.32 27.02
N VAL A 493 -29.24 19.53 27.88
CA VAL A 493 -30.08 18.38 27.50
C VAL A 493 -31.54 18.74 27.75
N THR A 494 -32.39 18.66 26.71
CA THR A 494 -33.81 19.02 26.77
C THR A 494 -34.71 17.82 27.11
N SER A 495 -35.95 18.09 27.49
CA SER A 495 -36.89 17.11 28.08
C SER A 495 -37.44 16.05 27.09
N ASP A 496 -37.15 16.22 25.81
CA ASP A 496 -37.36 15.28 24.70
C ASP A 496 -36.15 14.35 24.45
N CYS A 497 -35.06 14.52 25.20
CA CYS A 497 -33.91 13.63 25.12
C CYS A 497 -34.20 12.27 25.78
N ASN A 498 -34.19 11.23 24.96
CA ASN A 498 -34.61 9.87 25.35
C ASN A 498 -33.47 8.99 25.92
N GLN A 499 -32.22 9.34 25.63
CA GLN A 499 -31.00 8.64 26.07
C GLN A 499 -29.77 9.54 25.94
N PHE A 500 -28.72 9.28 26.70
CA PHE A 500 -27.52 10.12 26.73
C PHE A 500 -26.24 9.27 26.83
N ASN A 501 -25.27 9.49 25.95
CA ASN A 501 -23.96 8.83 26.01
C ASN A 501 -22.88 9.83 26.51
N PRO A 502 -22.39 9.71 27.76
CA PRO A 502 -21.32 10.56 28.28
C PRO A 502 -20.00 10.44 27.49
N LEU A 503 -19.74 9.29 26.85
CA LEU A 503 -18.52 9.04 26.10
C LEU A 503 -18.49 9.76 24.73
N ALA A 504 -19.59 10.39 24.31
CA ALA A 504 -19.59 11.37 23.22
C ALA A 504 -18.60 12.53 23.47
N PHE A 505 -18.29 12.81 24.75
CA PHE A 505 -17.44 13.90 25.24
C PHE A 505 -16.08 13.41 25.79
N TYR A 506 -15.67 12.17 25.49
CA TYR A 506 -14.63 11.42 26.21
C TYR A 506 -13.34 12.18 26.52
N ASN A 507 -12.76 12.99 25.63
CA ASN A 507 -11.46 13.66 25.92
C ASN A 507 -11.59 15.07 26.53
N LEU A 508 -12.79 15.48 26.93
CA LEU A 508 -13.10 16.80 27.48
C LEU A 508 -13.15 16.76 29.01
N THR A 509 -12.79 17.86 29.68
CA THR A 509 -12.59 17.91 31.14
C THR A 509 -13.06 19.22 31.80
N LYS A 510 -13.78 20.08 31.05
CA LYS A 510 -14.27 21.39 31.52
C LYS A 510 -15.69 21.68 31.04
N ILE A 511 -16.57 20.69 31.14
CA ILE A 511 -17.97 20.80 30.69
C ILE A 511 -18.90 20.93 31.88
N THR A 512 -19.79 21.93 31.82
CA THR A 512 -21.01 22.00 32.61
C THR A 512 -22.16 21.33 31.87
N PHE A 513 -22.99 20.56 32.57
CA PHE A 513 -24.15 19.87 32.00
C PHE A 513 -25.43 20.35 32.67
N GLU A 514 -26.38 20.85 31.88
CA GLU A 514 -27.71 21.28 32.32
C GLU A 514 -28.77 20.32 31.78
N PHE A 515 -29.47 19.59 32.64
CA PHE A 515 -30.53 18.66 32.27
C PHE A 515 -31.93 19.23 32.55
N LYS A 516 -32.85 19.09 31.61
CA LYS A 516 -34.29 19.37 31.79
C LYS A 516 -35.03 18.04 31.88
N ASN A 517 -35.68 17.79 33.02
CA ASN A 517 -36.35 16.52 33.29
C ASN A 517 -37.47 16.23 32.28
N GLY A 518 -37.40 15.06 31.65
CA GLY A 518 -38.34 14.58 30.63
C GLY A 518 -39.15 13.37 31.10
N GLU A 519 -39.73 12.65 30.15
CA GLU A 519 -40.33 11.34 30.45
C GLU A 519 -39.24 10.29 30.75
N PHE A 520 -38.22 10.23 29.88
CA PHE A 520 -37.20 9.18 29.89
C PHE A 520 -36.00 9.53 30.78
N LEU A 521 -35.37 10.69 30.56
CA LEU A 521 -34.23 11.15 31.37
C LEU A 521 -34.67 12.06 32.53
N LYS A 522 -34.16 11.77 33.73
CA LYS A 522 -34.43 12.55 34.95
C LYS A 522 -33.17 12.75 35.79
N GLU A 523 -32.80 14.01 35.98
CA GLU A 523 -31.82 14.50 36.94
C GLU A 523 -32.47 14.63 38.32
N ASN A 524 -31.76 14.17 39.36
CA ASN A 524 -32.07 14.43 40.76
C ASN A 524 -30.78 14.38 41.62
N GLY A 525 -30.29 15.54 42.07
CA GLY A 525 -29.21 15.63 43.06
C GLY A 525 -27.82 15.22 42.54
N GLY A 526 -27.55 15.43 41.26
CA GLY A 526 -26.33 15.04 40.56
C GLY A 526 -26.40 13.67 39.86
N ILE A 527 -27.54 12.98 39.94
CA ILE A 527 -27.76 11.65 39.34
C ILE A 527 -28.78 11.78 38.22
N VAL A 528 -28.40 11.42 36.99
CA VAL A 528 -29.30 11.30 35.85
C VAL A 528 -29.66 9.82 35.65
N THR A 529 -30.94 9.48 35.78
CA THR A 529 -31.45 8.15 35.43
C THR A 529 -32.21 8.17 34.11
N ARG A 530 -32.21 7.01 33.42
CA ARG A 530 -33.09 6.71 32.30
C ARG A 530 -34.13 5.67 32.69
N LYS A 531 -35.40 5.99 32.44
CA LYS A 531 -36.52 5.05 32.39
C LYS A 531 -36.35 4.15 31.16
N VAL A 532 -36.09 2.87 31.37
CA VAL A 532 -36.10 1.85 30.30
C VAL A 532 -37.42 1.08 30.37
N ILE A 533 -38.20 1.10 29.30
CA ILE A 533 -39.47 0.37 29.23
C ILE A 533 -39.17 -1.13 29.06
N GLY A 534 -39.76 -1.94 29.93
CA GLY A 534 -39.77 -3.41 29.84
C GLY A 534 -41.17 -3.96 29.63
N ILE A 535 -41.26 -5.28 29.48
CA ILE A 535 -42.54 -5.99 29.25
C ILE A 535 -43.38 -5.97 30.54
N ASP A 536 -42.79 -6.39 31.67
CA ASP A 536 -43.52 -6.56 32.94
C ASP A 536 -43.39 -5.34 33.87
N LYS A 537 -42.28 -4.58 33.78
CA LYS A 537 -42.05 -3.33 34.52
C LYS A 537 -41.14 -2.37 33.75
N ASN A 538 -41.15 -1.10 34.15
CA ASN A 538 -40.10 -0.14 33.80
C ASN A 538 -38.88 -0.33 34.72
N TYR A 539 -37.69 -0.04 34.21
CA TYR A 539 -36.42 -0.07 34.94
C TYR A 539 -35.82 1.35 35.07
N SER A 540 -35.15 1.64 36.17
CA SER A 540 -34.43 2.89 36.44
C SER A 540 -32.92 2.65 36.35
N VAL A 541 -32.31 2.98 35.21
CA VAL A 541 -30.86 2.78 34.98
C VAL A 541 -30.13 4.11 35.23
N ILE A 542 -28.98 4.10 35.90
CA ILE A 542 -28.12 5.30 35.98
C ILE A 542 -27.52 5.52 34.58
N GLU A 543 -27.86 6.65 33.97
CA GLU A 543 -27.37 7.03 32.64
C GLU A 543 -26.11 7.92 32.75
N PHE A 544 -26.07 8.82 33.74
CA PHE A 544 -24.96 9.74 33.95
C PHE A 544 -24.89 10.27 35.39
N ILE A 545 -23.68 10.46 35.91
CA ILE A 545 -23.40 11.17 37.16
C ILE A 545 -22.73 12.50 36.83
N LEU A 546 -23.35 13.60 37.24
CA LEU A 546 -22.88 14.95 36.94
C LEU A 546 -21.58 15.29 37.70
N PRO A 547 -20.71 16.17 37.15
CA PRO A 547 -19.59 16.76 37.88
C PRO A 547 -19.98 17.41 39.22
N SER A 548 -21.21 17.91 39.31
CA SER A 548 -21.80 18.53 40.49
C SER A 548 -22.21 17.56 41.60
N TYR A 549 -22.17 16.24 41.36
CA TYR A 549 -22.44 15.24 42.39
C TYR A 549 -21.41 15.33 43.51
N SER A 550 -21.86 15.57 44.75
CA SER A 550 -21.00 16.08 45.83
C SER A 550 -20.40 15.04 46.78
N LYS A 551 -20.79 13.76 46.69
CA LYS A 551 -20.30 12.71 47.61
C LYS A 551 -19.08 12.00 47.03
N GLU A 552 -18.09 11.73 47.88
CA GLU A 552 -16.92 10.94 47.48
C GLU A 552 -17.20 9.43 47.36
N SER A 553 -18.23 8.92 48.06
CA SER A 553 -18.66 7.53 47.99
C SER A 553 -20.05 7.40 47.37
N PHE A 554 -20.21 6.41 46.49
CA PHE A 554 -21.48 6.05 45.83
C PHE A 554 -21.83 4.59 46.14
N ALA A 555 -23.04 4.34 46.65
CA ALA A 555 -23.53 3.02 46.96
C ALA A 555 -24.57 2.55 45.93
N LEU A 556 -24.36 1.38 45.34
CA LEU A 556 -25.33 0.66 44.52
C LEU A 556 -26.06 -0.35 45.41
N SER A 557 -27.03 0.18 46.16
CA SER A 557 -27.83 -0.51 47.19
C SER A 557 -29.17 -1.06 46.67
N GLY A 558 -29.33 -1.19 45.35
CA GLY A 558 -30.54 -1.73 44.70
C GLY A 558 -31.64 -0.70 44.41
N ASP A 559 -31.36 0.58 44.63
CA ASP A 559 -32.26 1.71 44.32
C ASP A 559 -32.31 2.07 42.82
N TYR A 560 -31.45 1.41 42.03
CA TYR A 560 -31.35 1.50 40.57
C TYR A 560 -31.26 0.09 39.98
N ASP A 561 -31.90 -0.12 38.84
CA ASP A 561 -31.92 -1.41 38.14
C ASP A 561 -30.64 -1.69 37.34
N GLY A 562 -29.73 -0.73 37.16
CA GLY A 562 -28.44 -0.91 36.45
C GLY A 562 -27.67 0.39 36.25
N VAL A 563 -26.53 0.31 35.54
CA VAL A 563 -25.65 1.47 35.24
C VAL A 563 -25.10 1.38 33.82
N THR A 564 -25.25 2.44 33.02
CA THR A 564 -24.68 2.48 31.67
C THR A 564 -23.18 2.72 31.65
N ARG A 565 -22.53 2.15 30.64
CA ARG A 565 -21.13 2.35 30.28
C ARG A 565 -20.80 3.85 30.22
N GLY A 566 -19.83 4.29 31.01
CA GLY A 566 -19.39 5.69 31.05
C GLY A 566 -20.23 6.62 31.95
N ALA A 567 -21.27 6.14 32.65
CA ALA A 567 -22.08 6.98 33.55
C ALA A 567 -21.24 7.71 34.61
N PHE A 568 -20.16 7.09 35.10
CA PHE A 568 -19.25 7.64 36.09
C PHE A 568 -18.00 8.34 35.49
N HIS A 569 -17.97 8.58 34.17
CA HIS A 569 -16.80 9.16 33.48
C HIS A 569 -16.44 10.57 33.98
N PHE A 570 -17.45 11.42 34.17
CA PHE A 570 -17.33 12.79 34.67
C PHE A 570 -17.67 12.92 36.18
N ALA A 571 -17.74 11.80 36.92
CA ALA A 571 -18.10 11.80 38.33
C ALA A 571 -16.93 12.28 39.20
N GLU A 572 -16.59 13.57 39.10
CA GLU A 572 -15.30 14.12 39.57
C GLU A 572 -15.04 13.86 41.05
N ASN A 573 -16.07 13.91 41.89
CA ASN A 573 -15.93 13.67 43.33
C ASN A 573 -15.94 12.18 43.70
N VAL A 574 -16.58 11.30 42.92
CA VAL A 574 -16.76 9.88 43.28
C VAL A 574 -15.43 9.14 43.21
N LYS A 575 -14.87 8.82 44.39
CA LYS A 575 -13.61 8.08 44.58
C LYS A 575 -13.87 6.62 44.96
N GLU A 576 -15.02 6.32 45.53
CA GLU A 576 -15.35 5.00 46.07
C GLU A 576 -16.71 4.54 45.57
N ILE A 577 -16.79 3.31 45.04
CA ILE A 577 -18.06 2.67 44.69
C ILE A 577 -18.21 1.38 45.48
N SER A 578 -19.35 1.22 46.15
CA SER A 578 -19.73 -0.02 46.84
C SER A 578 -20.97 -0.63 46.19
N ILE A 579 -20.94 -1.94 45.95
CA ILE A 579 -22.02 -2.70 45.30
C ILE A 579 -22.48 -3.76 46.29
N THR A 580 -23.63 -3.51 46.90
CA THR A 580 -24.14 -4.29 48.05
C THR A 580 -25.40 -5.10 47.72
N LYS A 581 -25.98 -4.91 46.53
CA LYS A 581 -27.10 -5.69 46.00
C LYS A 581 -26.93 -5.99 44.51
N LYS A 582 -27.55 -7.10 44.07
CA LYS A 582 -27.68 -7.46 42.65
C LYS A 582 -28.75 -6.60 41.98
N THR A 583 -28.44 -6.09 40.79
CA THR A 583 -29.34 -5.29 39.92
C THR A 583 -30.03 -6.18 38.87
N GLU A 584 -31.07 -5.68 38.21
CA GLU A 584 -31.85 -6.43 37.19
C GLU A 584 -31.39 -6.19 35.74
N LYS A 585 -30.56 -5.18 35.52
CA LYS A 585 -29.77 -4.89 34.32
C LYS A 585 -28.29 -4.83 34.70
N ASP A 586 -27.44 -4.87 33.68
CA ASP A 586 -26.00 -4.80 33.85
C ASP A 586 -25.53 -3.50 34.51
N ILE A 587 -24.37 -3.57 35.14
CA ILE A 587 -23.62 -2.43 35.67
C ILE A 587 -22.34 -2.34 34.83
N SER A 588 -22.11 -1.21 34.17
CA SER A 588 -20.79 -0.91 33.58
C SER A 588 -20.28 0.43 34.10
N LEU A 589 -19.23 0.34 34.92
CA LEU A 589 -18.44 1.46 35.43
C LEU A 589 -17.22 1.74 34.51
N GLY A 590 -17.19 1.20 33.28
CA GLY A 590 -16.09 1.39 32.34
C GLY A 590 -15.79 2.87 32.09
N TYR A 591 -14.50 3.19 31.92
CA TYR A 591 -13.95 4.55 31.78
C TYR A 591 -14.18 5.49 32.99
N SER A 592 -14.43 4.98 34.20
CA SER A 592 -14.53 5.83 35.41
C SER A 592 -13.18 6.47 35.75
N ARG A 593 -13.01 7.76 35.41
CA ARG A 593 -11.72 8.46 35.54
C ARG A 593 -11.28 8.74 36.98
N TYR A 594 -12.21 8.87 37.91
CA TYR A 594 -11.95 9.39 39.26
C TYR A 594 -12.07 8.35 40.38
N LEU A 595 -12.61 7.17 40.04
CA LEU A 595 -12.71 6.01 40.92
C LEU A 595 -11.32 5.55 41.40
N LYS A 596 -11.18 5.32 42.71
CA LYS A 596 -9.97 4.83 43.39
C LYS A 596 -10.19 3.47 44.05
N GLU A 597 -11.36 3.27 44.67
CA GLU A 597 -11.71 2.01 45.36
C GLU A 597 -13.04 1.47 44.83
N LEU A 598 -13.09 0.15 44.59
CA LEU A 598 -14.32 -0.58 44.28
C LEU A 598 -14.46 -1.76 45.24
N SER A 599 -15.62 -1.86 45.90
CA SER A 599 -15.97 -2.98 46.78
C SER A 599 -17.27 -3.65 46.33
N ILE A 600 -17.27 -4.97 46.20
CA ILE A 600 -18.43 -5.78 45.80
C ILE A 600 -18.71 -6.80 46.91
N SER A 601 -19.76 -6.54 47.69
CA SER A 601 -20.04 -7.18 48.98
C SER A 601 -21.53 -7.50 49.14
N ASN A 602 -21.94 -8.67 48.65
CA ASN A 602 -23.35 -9.08 48.59
C ASN A 602 -23.64 -10.30 49.51
N SER A 603 -23.54 -10.10 50.82
CA SER A 603 -23.66 -11.17 51.82
C SER A 603 -25.08 -11.72 52.04
N ASN A 604 -26.11 -11.09 51.46
CA ASN A 604 -27.51 -11.23 51.90
C ASN A 604 -28.48 -11.77 50.82
N TYR A 605 -27.98 -12.36 49.72
CA TYR A 605 -28.81 -12.84 48.61
C TYR A 605 -28.86 -14.38 48.53
N SER A 606 -29.98 -14.90 48.03
CA SER A 606 -30.17 -16.31 47.66
C SER A 606 -29.56 -16.70 46.30
N GLU A 607 -29.15 -15.72 45.49
CA GLU A 607 -28.32 -15.93 44.29
C GLU A 607 -27.11 -14.99 44.27
N PRO A 608 -25.90 -15.47 43.94
CA PRO A 608 -24.73 -14.61 43.72
C PRO A 608 -24.88 -13.71 42.48
N LEU A 609 -23.98 -12.73 42.38
CA LEU A 609 -23.68 -12.02 41.13
C LEU A 609 -23.01 -13.02 40.17
N LYS A 610 -23.82 -13.59 39.27
CA LYS A 610 -23.43 -14.72 38.42
C LYS A 610 -22.21 -14.43 37.53
N THR A 611 -22.14 -13.23 36.94
CA THR A 611 -21.02 -12.79 36.08
C THR A 611 -20.81 -11.26 36.14
N ILE A 612 -19.56 -10.81 36.03
CA ILE A 612 -19.13 -9.39 35.97
C ILE A 612 -18.47 -9.11 34.59
N ASN A 613 -19.25 -8.78 33.56
CA ASN A 613 -18.76 -8.54 32.19
C ASN A 613 -18.48 -7.05 31.91
N ASN A 614 -17.42 -6.72 31.14
CA ASN A 614 -17.12 -5.37 30.62
C ASN A 614 -17.31 -4.23 31.64
N PHE A 615 -16.78 -4.44 32.85
CA PHE A 615 -17.33 -3.82 34.06
C PHE A 615 -16.62 -2.54 34.51
N CYS A 616 -15.30 -2.52 34.52
CA CYS A 616 -14.43 -1.45 35.04
C CYS A 616 -13.20 -1.23 34.15
N TYR A 617 -13.27 -1.63 32.89
CA TYR A 617 -12.17 -1.43 31.94
C TYR A 617 -11.89 0.06 31.73
N GLU A 618 -10.62 0.41 31.52
CA GLU A 618 -10.11 1.79 31.46
C GLU A 618 -10.45 2.68 32.69
N CYS A 619 -10.71 2.09 33.85
CA CYS A 619 -10.73 2.82 35.13
C CYS A 619 -9.30 3.19 35.58
N ILE A 620 -8.66 4.11 34.85
CA ILE A 620 -7.22 4.41 34.92
C ILE A 620 -6.68 4.78 36.31
N ASN A 621 -7.52 5.29 37.21
CA ASN A 621 -7.18 5.68 38.59
C ASN A 621 -7.62 4.67 39.67
N LEU A 622 -8.30 3.57 39.29
CA LEU A 622 -8.67 2.50 40.23
C LEU A 622 -7.40 1.91 40.84
N LYS A 623 -7.33 1.88 42.17
CA LYS A 623 -6.17 1.43 42.95
C LYS A 623 -6.46 0.16 43.75
N THR A 624 -7.69 0.05 44.24
CA THR A 624 -8.12 -0.99 45.18
C THR A 624 -9.37 -1.67 44.67
N LEU A 625 -9.33 -3.00 44.51
CA LEU A 625 -10.49 -3.83 44.16
C LEU A 625 -10.72 -4.89 45.24
N LYS A 626 -11.92 -4.92 45.81
CA LYS A 626 -12.35 -5.89 46.83
C LYS A 626 -13.58 -6.62 46.31
N ILE A 627 -13.48 -7.94 46.11
CA ILE A 627 -14.60 -8.79 45.71
C ILE A 627 -14.78 -9.89 46.76
N GLU A 628 -15.95 -9.90 47.41
CA GLU A 628 -16.32 -10.91 48.41
C GLU A 628 -17.00 -12.13 47.76
N LYS A 629 -17.24 -13.19 48.57
CA LYS A 629 -17.67 -14.54 48.16
C LYS A 629 -19.02 -14.67 47.42
N ALA A 630 -19.63 -13.55 47.03
CA ALA A 630 -20.92 -13.48 46.35
C ALA A 630 -20.81 -13.24 44.83
N VAL A 631 -19.61 -13.33 44.25
CA VAL A 631 -19.36 -13.25 42.80
C VAL A 631 -18.76 -14.58 42.32
N THR A 632 -19.38 -15.21 41.32
CA THR A 632 -18.92 -16.52 40.80
C THR A 632 -18.04 -16.42 39.56
N LYS A 633 -18.16 -15.36 38.75
CA LYS A 633 -17.36 -15.17 37.53
C LYS A 633 -17.01 -13.69 37.28
N ILE A 634 -15.73 -13.42 37.02
CA ILE A 634 -15.24 -12.20 36.38
C ILE A 634 -15.23 -12.46 34.86
N GLY A 635 -15.86 -11.56 34.11
CA GLY A 635 -15.98 -11.66 32.66
C GLY A 635 -14.73 -11.18 31.91
N ALA A 636 -14.76 -11.35 30.59
CA ALA A 636 -13.69 -10.88 29.72
C ALA A 636 -13.48 -9.36 29.84
N ASN A 637 -12.22 -8.93 29.77
CA ASN A 637 -11.75 -7.54 29.89
C ASN A 637 -12.20 -6.77 31.15
N ALA A 638 -12.81 -7.40 32.17
CA ALA A 638 -13.58 -6.70 33.20
C ALA A 638 -12.85 -5.57 33.96
N PHE A 639 -11.54 -5.68 34.16
CA PHE A 639 -10.67 -4.66 34.77
C PHE A 639 -9.45 -4.34 33.87
N GLN A 640 -9.58 -4.56 32.55
CA GLN A 640 -8.52 -4.29 31.57
C GLN A 640 -8.11 -2.81 31.58
N SER A 641 -6.80 -2.54 31.49
CA SER A 641 -6.23 -1.19 31.44
C SER A 641 -6.55 -0.32 32.67
N CYS A 642 -6.84 -0.95 33.82
CA CYS A 642 -6.81 -0.28 35.13
C CYS A 642 -5.36 -0.03 35.57
N TYR A 643 -4.66 0.89 34.89
CA TYR A 643 -3.21 1.09 35.03
C TYR A 643 -2.75 1.35 36.47
N SER A 644 -3.58 1.98 37.32
CA SER A 644 -3.28 2.26 38.73
C SER A 644 -3.56 1.10 39.70
N LEU A 645 -4.16 -0.01 39.25
CA LEU A 645 -4.65 -1.07 40.13
C LEU A 645 -3.47 -1.78 40.80
N LYS A 646 -3.39 -1.70 42.13
CA LYS A 646 -2.27 -2.18 42.95
C LYS A 646 -2.67 -3.27 43.93
N ASP A 647 -3.86 -3.17 44.50
CA ASP A 647 -4.35 -4.04 45.57
C ASP A 647 -5.64 -4.71 45.08
N VAL A 648 -5.62 -6.05 45.00
CA VAL A 648 -6.74 -6.85 44.51
C VAL A 648 -7.03 -7.97 45.50
N THR A 649 -8.29 -8.06 45.94
CA THR A 649 -8.81 -9.13 46.81
C THR A 649 -9.95 -9.83 46.09
N LEU A 650 -9.85 -11.15 45.94
CA LEU A 650 -10.82 -12.02 45.26
C LEU A 650 -11.30 -13.14 46.20
N PRO A 651 -12.45 -13.79 45.91
CA PRO A 651 -12.87 -15.01 46.60
C PRO A 651 -11.93 -16.19 46.34
N ASP A 652 -11.88 -17.16 47.26
CA ASP A 652 -11.02 -18.36 47.16
C ASP A 652 -11.26 -19.20 45.90
N GLU A 653 -12.51 -19.24 45.42
CA GLU A 653 -12.94 -19.89 44.17
C GLU A 653 -13.74 -18.88 43.34
N ILE A 654 -13.25 -18.55 42.14
CA ILE A 654 -13.92 -17.64 41.19
C ILE A 654 -13.39 -17.87 39.77
N ASP A 655 -14.29 -17.93 38.80
CA ASP A 655 -13.97 -18.03 37.37
C ASP A 655 -13.49 -16.66 36.84
N ILE A 656 -12.44 -16.61 36.02
CA ILE A 656 -11.84 -15.37 35.51
C ILE A 656 -11.64 -15.46 33.99
N GLY A 657 -12.40 -14.65 33.25
CA GLY A 657 -12.39 -14.61 31.79
C GLY A 657 -11.18 -13.91 31.16
N ASP A 658 -11.08 -14.08 29.83
CA ASP A 658 -9.96 -13.62 29.01
C ASP A 658 -9.65 -12.12 29.20
N SER A 659 -8.37 -11.81 29.40
CA SER A 659 -7.86 -10.43 29.59
C SER A 659 -8.45 -9.64 30.78
N ALA A 660 -9.12 -10.30 31.74
CA ALA A 660 -9.82 -9.62 32.84
C ALA A 660 -8.96 -8.61 33.63
N PHE A 661 -7.66 -8.84 33.78
CA PHE A 661 -6.71 -7.94 34.45
C PHE A 661 -5.55 -7.52 33.53
N ALA A 662 -5.73 -7.62 32.21
CA ALA A 662 -4.69 -7.24 31.26
C ALA A 662 -4.34 -5.75 31.38
N SER A 663 -3.06 -5.41 31.22
CA SER A 663 -2.51 -4.05 31.35
C SER A 663 -2.72 -3.38 32.72
N CYS A 664 -2.96 -4.13 33.80
CA CYS A 664 -2.91 -3.61 35.18
C CYS A 664 -1.45 -3.37 35.62
N THR A 665 -0.79 -2.38 35.00
CA THR A 665 0.66 -2.15 35.09
C THR A 665 1.18 -1.80 36.49
N SER A 666 0.33 -1.40 37.43
CA SER A 666 0.69 -1.16 38.84
C SER A 666 0.57 -2.40 39.76
N LEU A 667 -0.01 -3.51 39.29
CA LEU A 667 -0.25 -4.70 40.10
C LEU A 667 1.09 -5.35 40.46
N LYS A 668 1.39 -5.48 41.76
CA LYS A 668 2.69 -5.98 42.25
C LYS A 668 2.69 -7.45 42.63
N SER A 669 1.56 -7.91 43.15
CA SER A 669 1.33 -9.26 43.66
C SER A 669 -0.17 -9.54 43.68
N ILE A 670 -0.57 -10.80 43.49
CA ILE A 670 -1.96 -11.23 43.62
C ILE A 670 -2.01 -12.70 44.08
N THR A 671 -2.98 -13.02 44.93
CA THR A 671 -3.34 -14.41 45.23
C THR A 671 -4.30 -14.89 44.14
N ILE A 672 -3.83 -15.83 43.33
CA ILE A 672 -4.57 -16.49 42.25
C ILE A 672 -5.56 -17.47 42.91
N PRO A 673 -6.89 -17.28 42.73
CA PRO A 673 -7.89 -18.16 43.30
C PRO A 673 -7.91 -19.52 42.60
N LEU A 674 -8.77 -20.44 43.05
CA LEU A 674 -9.03 -21.66 42.29
C LEU A 674 -9.75 -21.29 40.98
N ILE A 675 -9.04 -21.44 39.86
CA ILE A 675 -9.55 -21.17 38.52
C ILE A 675 -9.73 -22.51 37.81
N PHE A 676 -10.93 -22.73 37.28
CA PHE A 676 -11.29 -23.93 36.53
C PHE A 676 -10.92 -23.78 35.05
N GLU A 677 -10.62 -24.90 34.40
CA GLU A 677 -10.28 -24.94 32.96
C GLU A 677 -11.56 -24.86 32.13
N ASP A 678 -11.66 -23.90 31.20
CA ASP A 678 -12.83 -23.79 30.31
C ASP A 678 -12.81 -24.93 29.27
N THR A 679 -13.70 -25.91 29.47
CA THR A 679 -13.84 -27.10 28.62
C THR A 679 -14.77 -26.90 27.42
N SER A 680 -15.18 -25.67 27.08
CA SER A 680 -16.14 -25.42 25.99
C SER A 680 -15.53 -25.56 24.60
N GLU A 681 -16.31 -26.12 23.66
CA GLU A 681 -15.82 -26.56 22.35
C GLU A 681 -15.68 -25.45 21.29
N ASP A 682 -16.33 -24.28 21.44
CA ASP A 682 -16.27 -23.19 20.45
C ASP A 682 -14.98 -22.35 20.54
N ASN A 683 -13.87 -23.01 20.86
CA ASN A 683 -12.62 -22.42 21.35
C ASN A 683 -11.75 -21.80 20.23
N ARG A 684 -12.36 -21.30 19.15
CA ARG A 684 -11.70 -20.83 17.92
C ARG A 684 -10.82 -19.58 18.10
N ASN A 685 -10.95 -18.85 19.20
CA ASN A 685 -10.19 -17.63 19.51
C ASN A 685 -9.30 -17.71 20.78
N ASN A 686 -9.17 -18.89 21.38
CA ASN A 686 -8.50 -19.19 22.67
C ASN A 686 -7.29 -18.30 23.04
N LYS A 687 -7.50 -17.30 23.91
CA LYS A 687 -6.47 -16.37 24.44
C LYS A 687 -6.76 -15.89 25.87
N GLN A 688 -6.58 -16.79 26.85
CA GLN A 688 -6.72 -16.50 28.30
C GLN A 688 -5.60 -15.59 28.85
N LEU A 689 -5.51 -14.36 28.34
CA LEU A 689 -4.50 -13.33 28.59
C LEU A 689 -4.65 -12.64 29.97
N ILE A 690 -5.01 -13.40 31.01
CA ILE A 690 -5.66 -12.88 32.24
C ILE A 690 -4.87 -11.72 32.88
N PHE A 691 -3.55 -11.86 33.06
CA PHE A 691 -2.66 -10.82 33.58
C PHE A 691 -1.67 -10.29 32.53
N SER A 692 -2.01 -10.39 31.24
CA SER A 692 -1.14 -9.98 30.15
C SER A 692 -0.75 -8.50 30.24
N GLY A 693 0.54 -8.19 30.30
CA GLY A 693 1.05 -6.82 30.40
C GLY A 693 1.09 -6.25 31.83
N CYS A 694 0.92 -7.07 32.87
CA CYS A 694 1.14 -6.67 34.27
C CYS A 694 2.64 -6.51 34.58
N THR A 695 3.28 -5.51 33.98
CA THR A 695 4.74 -5.30 33.95
C THR A 695 5.41 -5.01 35.31
N SER A 696 4.61 -4.80 36.37
CA SER A 696 5.06 -4.68 37.77
C SER A 696 4.83 -5.92 38.63
N LEU A 697 4.17 -6.98 38.10
CA LEU A 697 3.84 -8.19 38.84
C LEU A 697 5.13 -8.97 39.15
N LYS A 698 5.46 -9.12 40.43
CA LYS A 698 6.74 -9.70 40.90
C LYS A 698 6.58 -11.06 41.56
N SER A 699 5.41 -11.34 42.13
CA SER A 699 5.08 -12.60 42.78
C SER A 699 3.60 -12.91 42.59
N VAL A 700 3.27 -14.19 42.65
CA VAL A 700 1.90 -14.69 42.72
C VAL A 700 1.86 -15.80 43.76
N GLU A 701 0.77 -15.86 44.51
CA GLU A 701 0.44 -16.97 45.39
C GLU A 701 -0.68 -17.75 44.72
N PHE A 702 -0.63 -19.07 44.66
CA PHE A 702 -1.72 -19.87 44.08
C PHE A 702 -2.54 -20.53 45.19
N HIS A 703 -3.85 -20.54 45.03
CA HIS A 703 -4.74 -21.31 45.90
C HIS A 703 -4.29 -22.78 45.99
N PRO A 704 -4.21 -23.41 47.18
CA PRO A 704 -3.54 -24.72 47.37
C PRO A 704 -4.07 -25.90 46.55
N ARG A 705 -5.28 -25.81 45.98
CA ARG A 705 -5.86 -26.84 45.08
C ARG A 705 -5.59 -26.59 43.59
N GLN A 706 -4.91 -25.49 43.22
CA GLN A 706 -4.57 -25.20 41.83
C GLN A 706 -3.48 -26.16 41.33
N SER A 707 -3.76 -26.88 40.24
CA SER A 707 -2.87 -27.89 39.66
C SER A 707 -2.27 -27.53 38.30
N LYS A 708 -2.71 -26.42 37.69
CA LYS A 708 -2.26 -25.94 36.38
C LYS A 708 -1.96 -24.45 36.41
N ILE A 709 -0.91 -24.02 35.72
CA ILE A 709 -0.75 -22.63 35.26
C ILE A 709 -1.31 -22.57 33.84
N PHE A 710 -2.34 -21.75 33.60
CA PHE A 710 -3.06 -21.77 32.33
C PHE A 710 -2.34 -21.10 31.17
N LYS A 711 -2.79 -21.45 29.95
CA LYS A 711 -2.30 -20.91 28.67
C LYS A 711 -2.44 -19.39 28.65
N TYR A 712 -1.36 -18.69 28.32
CA TYR A 712 -1.26 -17.22 28.32
C TYR A 712 -1.64 -16.49 29.63
N MET A 713 -1.52 -17.13 30.80
CA MET A 713 -1.92 -16.50 32.08
C MET A 713 -1.12 -15.23 32.45
N PHE A 714 0.20 -15.18 32.21
CA PHE A 714 1.11 -14.10 32.61
C PHE A 714 2.03 -13.49 31.51
N PRO A 715 1.67 -13.36 30.21
CA PRO A 715 2.52 -12.67 29.24
C PRO A 715 2.91 -11.25 29.66
N GLY A 716 4.13 -10.81 29.36
CA GLY A 716 4.62 -9.46 29.68
C GLY A 716 4.68 -9.11 31.17
N CYS A 717 4.61 -10.10 32.07
CA CYS A 717 4.64 -9.86 33.51
C CYS A 717 6.02 -9.49 34.04
N GLY A 718 6.04 -8.78 35.16
CA GLY A 718 7.24 -8.15 35.74
C GLY A 718 8.22 -9.08 36.48
N PHE A 719 8.06 -10.41 36.39
CA PHE A 719 8.79 -11.39 37.19
C PHE A 719 10.31 -11.31 36.97
N LYS A 720 11.08 -11.31 38.06
CA LYS A 720 12.55 -11.46 38.02
C LYS A 720 12.98 -12.92 38.17
N GLU A 721 12.33 -13.60 39.11
CA GLU A 721 12.40 -15.03 39.30
C GLU A 721 10.98 -15.54 39.55
N PHE A 722 10.72 -16.81 39.21
CA PHE A 722 9.42 -17.42 39.41
C PHE A 722 9.58 -18.83 39.97
N THR A 723 8.83 -19.16 41.02
CA THR A 723 8.78 -20.49 41.61
C THR A 723 7.41 -21.08 41.37
N VAL A 724 7.35 -22.20 40.66
CA VAL A 724 6.13 -22.99 40.47
C VAL A 724 5.81 -23.72 41.78
N PRO A 725 4.60 -23.57 42.37
CA PRO A 725 4.23 -24.31 43.58
C PRO A 725 4.18 -25.82 43.36
N ASP A 726 4.42 -26.60 44.42
CA ASP A 726 4.43 -28.07 44.37
C ASP A 726 3.09 -28.70 43.98
N SER A 727 1.97 -27.97 44.10
CA SER A 727 0.65 -28.42 43.64
C SER A 727 0.51 -28.44 42.11
N ILE A 728 1.34 -27.69 41.39
CA ILE A 728 1.27 -27.55 39.92
C ILE A 728 1.96 -28.74 39.24
N THR A 729 1.24 -29.38 38.33
CA THR A 729 1.72 -30.52 37.54
C THR A 729 1.86 -30.22 36.05
N SER A 730 1.40 -29.05 35.58
CA SER A 730 1.56 -28.62 34.20
C SER A 730 1.48 -27.09 34.00
N ILE A 731 2.12 -26.62 32.93
CA ILE A 731 2.19 -25.21 32.52
C ILE A 731 1.65 -25.11 31.08
N GLY A 732 0.73 -24.19 30.85
CA GLY A 732 0.08 -23.99 29.55
C GLY A 732 0.93 -23.21 28.53
N THR A 733 0.55 -23.32 27.25
CA THR A 733 1.20 -22.62 26.13
C THR A 733 1.27 -21.10 26.39
N GLY A 734 2.43 -20.50 26.15
CA GLY A 734 2.70 -19.07 26.31
C GLY A 734 2.41 -18.49 27.68
N ALA A 735 2.27 -19.31 28.74
CA ALA A 735 1.92 -18.86 30.08
C ALA A 735 2.79 -17.70 30.59
N PHE A 736 4.06 -17.63 30.15
CA PHE A 736 5.01 -16.60 30.53
C PHE A 736 5.48 -15.71 29.35
N MET A 737 4.85 -15.77 28.17
CA MET A 737 5.33 -15.11 26.94
C MET A 737 5.88 -13.68 27.16
N ASN A 738 7.08 -13.36 26.66
CA ASN A 738 7.73 -12.06 26.82
C ASN A 738 7.84 -11.54 28.28
N CYS A 739 8.06 -12.43 29.26
CA CYS A 739 8.48 -12.03 30.61
C CYS A 739 9.97 -11.63 30.61
N ASP A 740 10.31 -10.55 29.90
CA ASP A 740 11.69 -10.17 29.54
C ASP A 740 12.62 -9.86 30.73
N LYS A 741 12.08 -9.82 31.95
CA LYS A 741 12.83 -9.63 33.22
C LYS A 741 13.19 -10.94 33.92
N LEU A 742 12.66 -12.07 33.45
CA LEU A 742 12.75 -13.38 34.10
C LEU A 742 14.13 -14.01 33.88
N SER A 743 14.94 -14.08 34.94
CA SER A 743 16.31 -14.63 34.92
C SER A 743 16.45 -15.97 35.65
N LYS A 744 15.45 -16.37 36.45
CA LYS A 744 15.40 -17.70 37.07
C LYS A 744 13.99 -18.28 37.05
N PHE A 745 13.89 -19.58 36.81
CA PHE A 745 12.63 -20.32 36.88
C PHE A 745 12.82 -21.63 37.64
N TYR A 746 12.13 -21.77 38.78
CA TYR A 746 12.18 -22.96 39.62
C TYR A 746 10.92 -23.81 39.39
N PHE A 747 11.08 -25.06 38.94
CA PHE A 747 9.98 -26.01 38.83
C PHE A 747 9.64 -26.58 40.22
N GLY A 748 8.34 -26.68 40.52
CA GLY A 748 7.83 -27.30 41.75
C GLY A 748 7.79 -28.82 41.66
N LYS A 749 7.70 -29.49 42.82
CA LYS A 749 7.82 -30.96 42.95
C LYS A 749 6.75 -31.76 42.20
N GLY A 750 5.59 -31.14 41.90
CA GLY A 750 4.54 -31.74 41.07
C GLY A 750 4.90 -31.89 39.58
N MET A 751 5.93 -31.19 39.09
CA MET A 751 6.37 -31.21 37.69
C MET A 751 7.27 -32.42 37.37
N THR A 752 6.71 -33.63 37.37
CA THR A 752 7.50 -34.88 37.17
C THR A 752 8.07 -35.07 35.76
N SER A 753 7.62 -34.29 34.77
CA SER A 753 8.00 -34.43 33.35
C SER A 753 8.16 -33.08 32.64
N LEU A 754 9.22 -32.93 31.84
CA LEU A 754 9.54 -31.71 31.09
C LEU A 754 9.64 -31.98 29.58
N SER A 755 8.94 -31.18 28.77
CA SER A 755 8.95 -31.26 27.30
C SER A 755 8.52 -29.94 26.65
N ASN A 756 9.13 -29.60 25.51
CA ASN A 756 8.82 -28.43 24.66
C ASN A 756 8.60 -27.09 25.43
N LEU A 757 9.50 -26.73 26.35
CA LEU A 757 9.31 -25.58 27.23
C LEU A 757 9.29 -24.23 26.48
N HIS A 758 9.88 -24.15 25.28
CA HIS A 758 9.76 -22.98 24.41
C HIS A 758 8.29 -22.62 24.15
N ASN A 759 7.39 -23.62 24.07
CA ASN A 759 5.97 -23.35 23.94
C ASN A 759 5.34 -22.69 25.18
N ASN A 760 5.96 -22.70 26.36
CA ASN A 760 5.52 -21.95 27.55
C ASN A 760 6.12 -20.54 27.59
N PHE A 761 7.35 -20.39 27.08
CA PHE A 761 8.19 -19.20 27.15
C PHE A 761 8.48 -18.64 25.74
N TYR A 762 7.45 -18.34 24.94
CA TYR A 762 7.65 -17.60 23.70
C TYR A 762 8.22 -16.21 23.99
N GLY A 763 9.36 -15.84 23.40
CA GLY A 763 10.02 -14.55 23.61
C GLY A 763 11.55 -14.64 23.56
N ASN A 764 12.22 -13.48 23.64
CA ASN A 764 13.67 -13.38 23.53
C ASN A 764 14.36 -13.53 24.90
N TYR A 765 14.29 -14.72 25.49
CA TYR A 765 14.93 -15.01 26.77
C TYR A 765 16.46 -15.07 26.65
N VAL A 766 17.13 -14.28 27.49
CA VAL A 766 18.59 -14.19 27.59
C VAL A 766 18.97 -14.23 29.06
N ASN A 767 19.88 -15.13 29.42
CA ASN A 767 20.34 -15.39 30.79
C ASN A 767 19.26 -15.92 31.75
N LEU A 768 18.31 -16.72 31.24
CA LEU A 768 17.33 -17.45 32.06
C LEU A 768 17.93 -18.78 32.55
N THR A 769 18.01 -18.97 33.87
CA THR A 769 18.38 -20.24 34.50
C THR A 769 17.14 -21.04 34.88
N PHE A 770 16.99 -22.26 34.37
CA PHE A 770 16.00 -23.22 34.85
C PHE A 770 16.57 -24.06 36.00
N TYR A 771 15.77 -24.26 37.05
CA TYR A 771 16.10 -25.11 38.20
C TYR A 771 15.13 -26.28 38.26
N ILE A 772 15.65 -27.49 38.07
CA ILE A 772 14.93 -28.77 37.91
C ILE A 772 15.04 -29.56 39.23
N PRO A 773 13.93 -29.87 39.93
CA PRO A 773 13.96 -30.55 41.22
C PRO A 773 14.27 -32.06 41.13
N ALA A 774 14.48 -32.70 42.28
CA ALA A 774 14.80 -34.12 42.38
C ALA A 774 13.69 -35.05 41.86
N GLU A 775 12.44 -34.59 41.91
CA GLU A 775 11.22 -35.30 41.50
C GLU A 775 11.00 -35.40 39.98
N VAL A 776 11.82 -34.73 39.15
CA VAL A 776 11.73 -34.84 37.68
C VAL A 776 12.28 -36.19 37.21
N THR A 777 11.37 -37.08 36.81
CA THR A 777 11.69 -38.44 36.33
C THR A 777 11.86 -38.51 34.81
N THR A 778 11.30 -37.54 34.08
CA THR A 778 11.31 -37.52 32.61
C THR A 778 11.73 -36.15 32.08
N ILE A 779 12.82 -36.09 31.32
CA ILE A 779 13.15 -34.94 30.47
C ILE A 779 13.14 -35.43 29.03
N LYS A 780 12.27 -34.87 28.17
CA LYS A 780 12.23 -35.23 26.75
C LYS A 780 13.34 -34.53 25.96
N SER A 781 13.71 -35.13 24.83
CA SER A 781 14.68 -34.56 23.89
C SER A 781 14.28 -33.19 23.34
N ASP A 782 12.98 -32.85 23.38
CA ASP A 782 12.44 -31.55 22.95
C ASP A 782 12.38 -30.47 24.04
N ALA A 783 12.76 -30.77 25.29
CA ALA A 783 12.49 -29.91 26.45
C ALA A 783 13.04 -28.48 26.31
N PHE A 784 14.26 -28.33 25.80
CA PHE A 784 14.99 -27.05 25.74
C PHE A 784 15.29 -26.57 24.31
N LEU A 785 14.57 -27.09 23.31
CA LEU A 785 14.69 -26.63 21.92
C LEU A 785 14.23 -25.16 21.77
N SER A 786 14.76 -24.49 20.75
CA SER A 786 14.38 -23.12 20.35
C SER A 786 14.59 -22.02 21.40
N PHE A 787 15.27 -22.30 22.52
CA PHE A 787 15.83 -21.26 23.38
C PHE A 787 17.15 -20.71 22.84
N GLY A 788 17.44 -19.45 23.18
CA GLY A 788 18.72 -18.80 22.91
C GLY A 788 19.72 -19.03 24.05
N TYR A 789 19.93 -18.02 24.89
CA TYR A 789 20.88 -18.06 26.00
C TYR A 789 20.18 -18.44 27.31
N ILE A 790 20.19 -19.73 27.64
CA ILE A 790 19.66 -20.27 28.90
C ILE A 790 20.69 -21.15 29.60
N ASP A 791 20.54 -21.29 30.91
CA ASP A 791 21.26 -22.21 31.79
C ASP A 791 20.27 -23.22 32.40
N VAL A 792 20.73 -24.42 32.77
CA VAL A 792 19.91 -25.46 33.39
C VAL A 792 20.68 -26.08 34.55
N LYS A 793 20.11 -25.99 35.74
CA LYS A 793 20.61 -26.60 36.97
C LYS A 793 19.63 -27.70 37.41
N ILE A 794 20.17 -28.87 37.72
CA ILE A 794 19.40 -30.02 38.21
C ILE A 794 19.81 -30.26 39.65
N ASP A 795 18.84 -30.53 40.51
CA ASP A 795 19.06 -30.93 41.90
C ASP A 795 20.00 -32.15 41.99
N ASP A 796 20.98 -32.10 42.89
CA ASP A 796 21.95 -33.18 43.06
C ASP A 796 21.27 -34.50 43.47
N GLU A 797 20.16 -34.43 44.21
CA GLU A 797 19.35 -35.59 44.60
C GLU A 797 18.52 -36.19 43.45
N ASN A 798 18.42 -35.52 42.28
CA ASN A 798 17.72 -36.07 41.12
C ASN A 798 18.37 -37.40 40.69
N ARG A 799 17.61 -38.50 40.74
CA ARG A 799 18.15 -39.85 40.53
C ARG A 799 18.39 -40.20 39.05
N PHE A 800 17.87 -39.40 38.13
CA PHE A 800 17.80 -39.73 36.70
C PHE A 800 18.71 -38.85 35.84
N TYR A 801 18.95 -37.59 36.21
CA TYR A 801 19.64 -36.63 35.35
C TYR A 801 20.67 -35.79 36.08
N TYR A 802 21.65 -35.28 35.33
CA TYR A 802 22.52 -34.17 35.72
C TYR A 802 22.75 -33.24 34.50
N ALA A 803 23.05 -31.97 34.77
CA ALA A 803 23.44 -31.00 33.76
C ALA A 803 24.95 -30.77 33.81
N LYS A 804 25.59 -30.73 32.63
CA LYS A 804 27.03 -30.56 32.49
C LYS A 804 27.36 -30.12 31.07
N ASP A 805 28.26 -29.15 30.89
CA ASP A 805 28.76 -28.70 29.58
C ASP A 805 27.64 -28.46 28.53
N ASN A 806 26.55 -27.79 28.96
CA ASN A 806 25.32 -27.54 28.17
C ASN A 806 24.55 -28.79 27.69
N CYS A 807 24.86 -29.97 28.23
CA CYS A 807 24.14 -31.23 28.07
C CYS A 807 23.31 -31.59 29.30
N ILE A 808 22.19 -32.28 29.09
CA ILE A 808 21.48 -33.06 30.12
C ILE A 808 21.75 -34.54 29.86
N ILE A 809 22.33 -35.23 30.84
CA ILE A 809 22.82 -36.61 30.73
C ILE A 809 22.05 -37.50 31.72
N ASN A 810 21.64 -38.68 31.27
CA ASN A 810 20.96 -39.67 32.09
C ASN A 810 21.96 -40.45 32.98
N LYS A 811 21.77 -40.42 34.30
CA LYS A 811 22.61 -41.06 35.33
C LYS A 811 22.63 -42.60 35.26
N LEU A 812 21.63 -43.23 34.63
CA LEU A 812 21.46 -44.69 34.56
C LEU A 812 21.99 -45.29 33.25
N THR A 813 21.88 -44.56 32.14
CA THR A 813 22.26 -45.05 30.80
C THR A 813 23.49 -44.38 30.21
N ASN A 814 24.06 -43.35 30.86
CA ASN A 814 25.10 -42.49 30.29
C ASN A 814 24.70 -41.90 28.92
N ALA A 815 23.40 -41.68 28.71
CA ALA A 815 22.86 -41.15 27.46
C ALA A 815 22.71 -39.62 27.50
N LEU A 816 23.12 -38.95 26.41
CA LEU A 816 22.80 -37.55 26.16
C LEU A 816 21.33 -37.43 25.74
N VAL A 817 20.54 -36.73 26.56
CA VAL A 817 19.08 -36.63 26.45
C VAL A 817 18.65 -35.41 25.64
N THR A 818 19.28 -34.27 25.88
CA THR A 818 19.08 -33.01 25.15
C THR A 818 20.20 -32.02 25.46
N THR A 819 20.28 -30.93 24.72
CA THR A 819 21.23 -29.82 24.91
C THR A 819 20.46 -28.52 25.16
N PHE A 820 21.04 -27.62 25.97
CA PHE A 820 20.42 -26.33 26.30
C PHE A 820 21.37 -25.15 26.02
N GLY A 821 20.79 -23.96 25.93
CA GLY A 821 21.54 -22.73 25.71
C GLY A 821 22.25 -22.67 24.35
N VAL A 822 23.25 -21.80 24.25
CA VAL A 822 24.10 -21.70 23.06
C VAL A 822 25.32 -22.60 23.23
N LEU A 823 25.40 -23.66 22.43
CA LEU A 823 26.60 -24.48 22.28
C LEU A 823 27.73 -23.70 21.58
N ASP A 824 28.96 -24.20 21.67
CA ASP A 824 30.13 -23.63 20.96
C ASP A 824 30.11 -23.83 19.44
N LYS A 825 31.06 -23.19 18.74
CA LYS A 825 31.36 -23.49 17.32
C LYS A 825 31.89 -24.92 17.13
N VAL A 826 32.74 -25.37 18.06
CA VAL A 826 33.28 -26.74 18.13
C VAL A 826 32.79 -27.35 19.43
N PHE A 827 31.59 -27.94 19.40
CA PHE A 827 30.99 -28.51 20.59
C PHE A 827 31.55 -29.92 20.84
N THR A 828 32.07 -30.15 22.05
CA THR A 828 32.60 -31.47 22.45
C THR A 828 31.62 -32.15 23.39
N VAL A 829 31.11 -33.32 23.00
CA VAL A 829 30.22 -34.13 23.84
C VAL A 829 31.00 -34.61 25.08
N PRO A 830 30.46 -34.48 26.32
CA PRO A 830 31.16 -34.85 27.54
C PRO A 830 31.64 -36.32 27.55
N LYS A 831 32.78 -36.57 28.22
CA LYS A 831 33.45 -37.89 28.22
C LYS A 831 32.64 -39.01 28.89
N ASP A 832 31.71 -38.62 29.74
CA ASP A 832 30.75 -39.41 30.50
C ASP A 832 29.48 -39.76 29.70
N VAL A 833 29.35 -39.29 28.46
CA VAL A 833 28.34 -39.77 27.51
C VAL A 833 28.84 -41.01 26.77
N GLU A 834 28.07 -42.09 26.86
CA GLU A 834 28.26 -43.33 26.11
C GLU A 834 27.26 -43.48 24.95
N PHE A 835 26.09 -42.85 25.02
CA PHE A 835 25.03 -42.98 24.03
C PHE A 835 24.46 -41.60 23.65
N VAL A 836 24.18 -41.37 22.38
CA VAL A 836 23.43 -40.18 21.93
C VAL A 836 22.06 -40.63 21.43
N ASP A 837 21.07 -40.47 22.30
CA ASP A 837 19.65 -40.82 22.10
C ASP A 837 18.79 -39.54 21.89
N GLY A 838 19.31 -38.40 22.35
CA GLY A 838 18.66 -37.10 22.29
C GLY A 838 18.87 -36.30 20.99
N ARG A 839 17.97 -35.33 20.78
CA ARG A 839 18.13 -34.27 19.78
C ARG A 839 19.23 -33.31 20.23
N ILE A 840 20.38 -33.34 19.56
CA ILE A 840 21.42 -32.31 19.72
C ILE A 840 20.95 -31.04 18.99
N TYR A 841 20.56 -30.02 19.73
CA TYR A 841 20.09 -28.76 19.18
C TYR A 841 21.26 -27.79 18.97
N ILE A 842 21.67 -27.66 17.71
CA ILE A 842 22.82 -26.83 17.29
C ILE A 842 22.42 -25.33 17.19
N GLY A 843 21.17 -25.01 17.53
CA GLY A 843 20.59 -23.67 17.49
C GLY A 843 20.13 -23.27 16.10
N ASN A 844 18.84 -22.94 15.95
CA ASN A 844 18.45 -22.04 14.87
C ASN A 844 19.08 -20.67 15.13
N THR A 845 19.58 -20.03 14.08
CA THR A 845 20.17 -18.69 14.15
C THR A 845 19.09 -17.70 14.61
N PRO A 846 19.22 -17.04 15.77
CA PRO A 846 18.20 -16.12 16.23
C PRO A 846 18.01 -14.99 15.23
N THR A 847 16.76 -14.65 14.93
CA THR A 847 16.43 -13.32 14.39
C THR A 847 16.47 -12.35 15.55
N PHE A 848 17.61 -11.68 15.75
CA PHE A 848 17.74 -10.64 16.76
C PHE A 848 16.94 -9.42 16.31
N SER A 849 16.13 -8.85 17.21
CA SER A 849 15.72 -7.45 17.11
C SER A 849 16.67 -6.63 17.96
N ASP A 850 17.16 -5.49 17.46
CA ASP A 850 17.76 -4.47 18.31
C ASP A 850 16.68 -3.65 19.06
N ALA A 851 17.11 -2.63 19.81
CA ALA A 851 16.23 -1.70 20.50
C ALA A 851 15.35 -0.84 19.56
N ALA A 852 15.59 -0.87 18.25
CA ALA A 852 14.79 -0.22 17.21
C ALA A 852 13.93 -1.23 16.41
N ASN A 853 13.82 -2.48 16.88
CA ASN A 853 13.10 -3.59 16.23
C ASN A 853 13.67 -4.02 14.86
N GLN A 854 14.90 -3.62 14.52
CA GLN A 854 15.56 -4.00 13.27
C GLN A 854 16.03 -5.46 13.34
N LYS A 855 15.62 -6.27 12.36
CA LYS A 855 15.82 -7.74 12.38
C LYS A 855 17.14 -8.16 11.73
N PHE A 856 18.05 -8.70 12.53
CA PHE A 856 19.31 -9.28 12.08
C PHE A 856 19.24 -10.80 12.04
N GLN A 857 19.63 -11.41 10.91
CA GLN A 857 19.89 -12.84 10.81
C GLN A 857 21.39 -13.10 10.89
N ASN A 858 21.84 -13.89 11.87
CA ASN A 858 23.22 -14.40 11.88
C ASN A 858 23.34 -15.51 10.83
N VAL A 859 24.22 -15.36 9.84
CA VAL A 859 24.23 -16.22 8.64
C VAL A 859 25.09 -17.47 8.87
N ARG A 860 24.42 -18.63 9.09
CA ARG A 860 24.96 -20.01 9.03
C ARG A 860 26.46 -20.18 9.33
N GLN A 861 26.84 -20.14 10.61
CA GLN A 861 28.19 -20.56 11.01
C GLN A 861 28.32 -22.10 10.97
N LEU A 862 29.39 -22.60 10.37
CA LEU A 862 29.75 -24.02 10.41
C LEU A 862 29.99 -24.46 11.85
N ARG A 863 29.34 -25.55 12.25
CA ARG A 863 29.43 -26.16 13.58
C ARG A 863 30.07 -27.53 13.46
N VAL A 864 31.08 -27.81 14.27
CA VAL A 864 31.73 -29.13 14.34
C VAL A 864 31.27 -29.84 15.62
N LEU A 865 30.67 -31.02 15.47
CA LEU A 865 30.41 -31.91 16.59
C LEU A 865 31.64 -32.78 16.83
N LYS A 866 32.27 -32.64 17.99
CA LYS A 866 33.36 -33.50 18.44
C LYS A 866 32.81 -34.55 19.41
N LEU A 867 32.82 -35.81 18.99
CA LEU A 867 32.37 -36.91 19.82
C LEU A 867 33.53 -37.43 20.69
N SER A 868 33.22 -37.80 21.94
CA SER A 868 34.15 -38.52 22.81
C SER A 868 34.40 -39.94 22.26
N SER A 869 35.60 -40.48 22.48
CA SER A 869 35.95 -41.88 22.19
C SER A 869 35.09 -42.90 22.96
N ASN A 870 34.33 -42.44 23.95
CA ASN A 870 33.45 -43.25 24.79
C ASN A 870 32.03 -43.38 24.20
N VAL A 871 31.67 -42.58 23.19
CA VAL A 871 30.36 -42.66 22.52
C VAL A 871 30.29 -43.92 21.67
N LYS A 872 29.44 -44.86 22.08
CA LYS A 872 29.25 -46.20 21.48
C LYS A 872 28.26 -46.17 20.31
N THR A 873 27.16 -45.44 20.45
CA THR A 873 26.15 -45.26 19.39
C THR A 873 25.59 -43.84 19.39
N MET A 874 25.05 -43.44 18.24
CA MET A 874 24.27 -42.22 18.04
C MET A 874 23.05 -42.57 17.20
N GLU A 875 21.87 -42.60 17.83
CA GLU A 875 20.60 -42.84 17.15
C GLU A 875 19.82 -41.53 17.04
N PRO A 876 19.60 -40.99 15.83
CA PRO A 876 18.81 -39.78 15.63
C PRO A 876 17.32 -40.07 15.83
N SER A 877 16.89 -40.12 17.10
CA SER A 877 15.54 -40.51 17.48
C SER A 877 14.46 -39.52 17.00
N GLY A 878 13.46 -40.03 16.30
CA GLY A 878 12.15 -39.39 16.12
C GLY A 878 12.10 -37.98 15.52
N ALA A 879 12.07 -37.91 14.19
CA ALA A 879 11.53 -36.80 13.36
C ALA A 879 12.29 -35.46 13.26
N SER A 880 11.93 -34.71 12.19
CA SER A 880 12.25 -33.30 11.89
C SER A 880 13.72 -32.87 11.76
N ASN A 881 14.31 -33.10 10.58
CA ASN A 881 15.08 -32.21 9.68
C ASN A 881 16.11 -31.16 10.15
N ASP A 882 16.19 -30.76 11.43
CA ASP A 882 16.90 -29.53 11.83
C ASP A 882 18.37 -29.73 12.26
N ILE A 883 18.86 -30.97 12.30
CA ILE A 883 20.25 -31.29 12.64
C ILE A 883 21.15 -31.11 11.40
N GLN A 884 21.51 -29.85 11.07
CA GLN A 884 22.51 -29.54 10.04
C GLN A 884 23.95 -29.73 10.53
N ILE A 885 24.31 -30.96 10.94
CA ILE A 885 25.71 -31.33 11.15
C ILE A 885 26.38 -31.47 9.78
N ARG A 886 27.13 -30.43 9.37
CA ARG A 886 27.95 -30.48 8.15
C ARG A 886 29.25 -31.29 8.34
N SER A 887 29.79 -31.35 9.56
CA SER A 887 31.02 -32.06 9.89
C SER A 887 31.00 -32.66 11.31
N VAL A 888 31.39 -33.94 11.45
CA VAL A 888 31.71 -34.59 12.73
C VAL A 888 33.22 -34.84 12.80
N CYS A 889 33.87 -34.62 13.94
CA CYS A 889 35.21 -35.18 14.22
C CYS A 889 35.09 -36.24 15.33
N TYR A 890 35.26 -37.52 14.98
CA TYR A 890 35.29 -38.67 15.91
C TYR A 890 36.68 -39.32 15.83
N ASP A 891 37.29 -39.62 16.98
CA ASP A 891 38.63 -40.23 17.09
C ASP A 891 39.69 -39.57 16.18
N GLY A 892 39.65 -38.23 16.11
CA GLY A 892 40.57 -37.43 15.30
C GLY A 892 40.35 -37.47 13.78
N LYS A 893 39.26 -38.08 13.28
CA LYS A 893 38.90 -38.16 11.86
C LYS A 893 37.63 -37.36 11.57
N TYR A 894 37.64 -36.62 10.45
CA TYR A 894 36.47 -35.88 9.97
C TYR A 894 35.55 -36.74 9.11
N PHE A 895 34.24 -36.54 9.27
CA PHE A 895 33.19 -37.08 8.42
C PHE A 895 32.32 -35.91 7.93
N MET A 896 32.22 -35.76 6.61
CA MET A 896 31.34 -34.78 5.94
C MET A 896 30.33 -35.53 5.07
N GLY A 897 29.07 -35.09 5.08
CA GLY A 897 28.08 -35.48 4.08
C GLY A 897 28.37 -34.80 2.74
N THR A 898 28.18 -35.50 1.62
CA THR A 898 28.65 -35.05 0.29
C THR A 898 27.63 -34.25 -0.53
N ASP A 899 26.38 -34.10 -0.06
CA ASP A 899 25.28 -33.49 -0.82
C ASP A 899 24.48 -32.47 -0.02
N ASP A 900 24.03 -31.40 -0.69
CA ASP A 900 23.21 -30.31 -0.11
C ASP A 900 21.71 -30.69 -0.01
N SER A 901 21.42 -31.98 0.22
CA SER A 901 20.06 -32.54 0.23
C SER A 901 19.64 -33.03 1.62
N ARG A 902 18.33 -32.96 1.91
CA ARG A 902 17.75 -33.11 3.25
C ARG A 902 17.46 -34.58 3.59
N THR A 903 18.50 -35.40 3.76
CA THR A 903 18.37 -36.83 4.10
C THR A 903 19.17 -37.22 5.34
N SER A 904 18.57 -38.03 6.21
CA SER A 904 19.14 -38.46 7.50
C SER A 904 20.33 -39.41 7.33
N PHE A 905 21.42 -39.18 8.07
CA PHE A 905 22.55 -40.10 8.17
C PHE A 905 22.53 -40.86 9.50
N ASN A 906 22.50 -42.21 9.43
CA ASN A 906 22.76 -43.06 10.59
C ASN A 906 24.27 -43.28 10.72
N PHE A 907 24.88 -42.71 11.76
CA PHE A 907 26.34 -42.79 11.98
C PHE A 907 26.72 -44.04 12.79
N TYR A 908 26.96 -45.16 12.10
CA TYR A 908 27.46 -46.39 12.73
C TYR A 908 28.97 -46.31 13.00
N VAL A 909 29.35 -46.07 14.25
CA VAL A 909 30.75 -46.00 14.69
C VAL A 909 31.33 -47.42 14.83
N SER A 910 32.22 -47.82 13.92
CA SER A 910 32.89 -49.12 13.92
C SER A 910 34.37 -48.99 13.56
N LYS A 911 35.24 -49.77 14.21
CA LYS A 911 36.71 -49.63 14.11
C LYS A 911 37.33 -50.04 12.75
N ASN A 912 36.58 -50.68 11.86
CA ASN A 912 37.16 -51.62 10.87
C ASN A 912 37.00 -51.25 9.37
N TYR A 913 36.74 -50.00 8.97
CA TYR A 913 36.70 -49.61 7.54
C TYR A 913 37.51 -48.34 7.17
N ILE A 914 38.10 -48.38 5.96
CA ILE A 914 39.18 -47.55 5.37
C ILE A 914 38.98 -47.63 3.82
N PHE A 915 39.26 -46.70 2.90
CA PHE A 915 40.09 -45.47 2.81
C PHE A 915 39.30 -44.36 1.99
N PRO A 916 39.82 -43.45 1.11
CA PRO A 916 41.18 -43.14 0.63
C PRO A 916 41.69 -41.68 0.73
N ARG A 917 43.02 -41.57 0.90
CA ARG A 917 43.96 -40.47 0.50
C ARG A 917 43.61 -39.00 0.78
N ASN A 918 44.56 -38.37 1.49
CA ASN A 918 44.93 -36.93 1.43
C ASN A 918 44.13 -35.93 2.27
N SER A 919 43.84 -36.25 3.53
CA SER A 919 44.44 -35.50 4.66
C SER A 919 44.09 -36.16 6.00
N ASP A 920 45.11 -36.70 6.68
CA ASP A 920 44.91 -37.40 7.95
C ASP A 920 45.09 -36.46 9.16
N LYS A 921 44.18 -36.62 10.14
CA LYS A 921 44.12 -36.01 11.50
C LYS A 921 43.44 -34.64 11.59
N CYS A 922 42.68 -34.48 12.68
CA CYS A 922 42.01 -33.25 13.13
C CYS A 922 43.06 -32.18 13.59
N GLN A 923 43.84 -31.64 12.65
CA GLN A 923 44.74 -30.49 12.84
C GLN A 923 44.47 -29.39 11.80
N TYR A 924 43.59 -28.45 12.14
CA TYR A 924 43.68 -27.07 11.68
C TYR A 924 43.12 -26.16 12.77
N ASP A 925 43.91 -25.18 13.18
CA ASP A 925 43.44 -24.08 14.01
C ASP A 925 42.73 -23.07 13.10
N TYR A 926 41.49 -22.72 13.42
CA TYR A 926 40.71 -21.79 12.61
C TYR A 926 41.02 -20.36 13.06
N THR A 927 42.24 -19.91 12.80
CA THR A 927 42.62 -18.49 12.86
C THR A 927 41.74 -17.72 11.87
N TYR A 928 40.67 -17.12 12.40
CA TYR A 928 39.59 -16.51 11.63
C TYR A 928 40.00 -15.15 11.08
N ASP A 929 40.88 -15.15 10.08
CA ASP A 929 41.25 -13.97 9.30
C ASP A 929 41.26 -14.27 7.78
N ASP A 930 40.06 -14.39 7.22
CA ASP A 930 39.86 -13.84 5.87
C ASP A 930 38.48 -13.17 5.72
N LYS A 931 38.44 -11.91 6.16
CA LYS A 931 37.74 -10.79 5.50
C LYS A 931 36.28 -11.02 5.04
N VAL A 932 35.37 -11.00 6.00
CA VAL A 932 34.12 -10.22 5.82
C VAL A 932 34.22 -8.98 6.69
N ARG A 933 34.67 -7.87 6.10
CA ARG A 933 34.71 -6.56 6.76
C ARG A 933 33.30 -6.03 6.99
N HIS A 934 32.88 -5.87 8.24
CA HIS A 934 32.05 -4.74 8.66
C HIS A 934 32.27 -4.42 10.16
N VAL A 935 33.13 -3.42 10.44
CA VAL A 935 32.89 -2.27 11.37
C VAL A 935 32.22 -2.64 12.73
N ILE A 936 32.85 -2.59 13.91
CA ILE A 936 33.90 -1.69 14.48
C ILE A 936 34.82 -2.48 15.45
N GLY A 937 36.12 -2.13 15.53
CA GLY A 937 36.97 -2.42 16.71
C GLY A 937 38.46 -2.61 16.39
N MET A 938 39.36 -2.02 17.19
CA MET A 938 40.80 -2.34 17.16
C MET A 938 41.10 -3.52 18.09
N THR A 939 42.06 -4.36 17.71
CA THR A 939 42.45 -5.56 18.47
C THR A 939 43.42 -5.24 19.61
N GLY A 940 43.52 -6.14 20.60
CA GLY A 940 44.43 -6.01 21.74
C GLY A 940 45.90 -5.72 21.37
N PRO A 941 46.50 -6.40 20.37
CA PRO A 941 47.85 -6.10 19.90
C PRO A 941 48.00 -4.69 19.30
N GLU A 942 46.98 -4.20 18.57
CA GLU A 942 46.98 -2.84 18.00
C GLU A 942 46.84 -1.77 19.10
N ILE A 943 46.03 -2.04 20.12
CA ILE A 943 45.96 -1.19 21.33
C ILE A 943 47.33 -1.19 22.04
N GLY A 944 47.97 -2.35 22.20
CA GLY A 944 49.31 -2.47 22.78
C GLY A 944 50.37 -1.67 22.02
N LEU A 945 50.42 -1.81 20.68
CA LEU A 945 51.31 -1.04 19.80
C LEU A 945 51.00 0.46 19.83
N THR A 946 49.73 0.86 19.88
CA THR A 946 49.33 2.28 19.95
C THR A 946 49.72 2.89 21.29
N VAL A 947 49.48 2.20 22.42
CA VAL A 947 49.90 2.64 23.76
C VAL A 947 51.42 2.71 23.85
N PHE A 948 52.15 1.73 23.30
CA PHE A 948 53.61 1.73 23.28
C PHE A 948 54.18 2.88 22.43
N ALA A 949 53.60 3.15 21.26
CA ALA A 949 53.96 4.29 20.41
C ALA A 949 53.66 5.65 21.07
N VAL A 950 52.53 5.77 21.79
CA VAL A 950 52.19 6.98 22.57
C VAL A 950 53.16 7.17 23.74
N ILE A 951 53.53 6.11 24.46
CA ILE A 951 54.53 6.18 25.54
C ILE A 951 55.90 6.61 24.99
N ILE A 952 56.35 6.03 23.87
CA ILE A 952 57.60 6.46 23.20
C ILE A 952 57.51 7.91 22.72
N GLY A 953 56.36 8.33 22.17
CA GLY A 953 56.11 9.72 21.77
C GLY A 953 56.20 10.69 22.95
N ILE A 954 55.60 10.36 24.10
CA ILE A 954 55.66 11.17 25.32
C ILE A 954 57.09 11.23 25.86
N ILE A 955 57.84 10.12 25.85
CA ILE A 955 59.25 10.09 26.27
C ILE A 955 60.13 10.94 25.33
N LEU A 956 59.91 10.87 24.01
CA LEU A 956 60.60 11.73 23.04
C LEU A 956 60.26 13.22 23.23
N ILE A 957 58.99 13.56 23.46
CA ILE A 957 58.56 14.93 23.72
C ILE A 957 59.18 15.45 25.03
N LEU A 958 59.22 14.65 26.10
CA LEU A 958 59.90 15.01 27.35
C LEU A 958 61.41 15.17 27.16
N ALA A 959 62.07 14.30 26.39
CA ALA A 959 63.49 14.42 26.08
C ALA A 959 63.81 15.68 25.26
N ILE A 960 62.96 16.03 24.29
CA ILE A 960 63.06 17.27 23.50
C ILE A 960 62.84 18.50 24.39
N ILE A 961 61.85 18.47 25.28
CA ILE A 961 61.59 19.57 26.24
C ILE A 961 62.79 19.76 27.18
N ILE A 962 63.39 18.68 27.69
CA ILE A 962 64.60 18.75 28.53
C ILE A 962 65.79 19.29 27.73
N TYR A 963 65.94 18.91 26.46
CA TYR A 963 66.98 19.42 25.55
C TYR A 963 66.82 20.92 25.19
N PHE A 964 65.64 21.52 25.41
CA PHE A 964 65.40 22.96 25.27
C PHE A 964 65.35 23.72 26.61
N ILE A 965 65.62 23.04 27.74
CA ILE A 965 65.67 23.62 29.10
C ILE A 965 67.10 23.57 29.69
N LEU A 966 67.98 22.74 29.12
CA LEU A 966 69.44 22.73 29.34
C LEU A 966 70.18 23.56 28.28
#